data_AF-A0A2Z5JQR4-F1
#
_entry.id   AF-A0A2Z5JQR4-F1
#
_cell.length_a   1.000
_cell.length_b   1.000
_cell.length_c   1.000
_cell.angle_alpha   90.00
_cell.angle_beta   90.00
_cell.angle_gamma   90.00
#
_symmetry.space_group_name_H-M   'P 1'
#
loop_
_entity.id
_entity.type
_entity.pdbx_description
1 polymer ?
#
loop_
_entity_poly.entity_id
_entity_poly.type
_entity_poly.pdbx_seq_one_letter_code
_entity_poly.pdbx_strand_id
1 'polypeptide(L)'
;MPGRYGRRRSVPKMRTVAGQFFLLQVAIVVLLVAAAVAALVLQARADSEREARRRSVAVAEAFASSPGIEAALKSPNPTAVLQPLAERARKLSGVDFIVVMNRAGIRYTHPLPDRIGKKFVGNLEPARNGGIVVERITGTIGPLVQAVVPVIGRDGTVVGLVSAGITIERVGGVVEQQFPLLFGSAAGILLLTTAGTALVSRRLRRQTHGLGPTEMARMYEHHDAVLHAVREGVLIIDGDGRLLLANDEARRLLGLPTDVEGRVPTELGLDPVTAELLASGRTVTDEVVAVGERLLAVNQRPTDRDGGPPGSVTTLRDTTELRALTGRADVARRRLNLLYEAGAEIGTTLDVVRTCEELAEFARAHFADFATVDVAEAVLRGEEPTATGVDAEWRRIAFSGIREDTPLHPVDSMIRFLPTTPLGTGLRRGEAVLDTDLAAFSGWQQQDPARARQLVEHGFHSVIAIPLRARGAILGVALFWRSAQSEPFEDEDLSVAEELVARAAVNVDNARRYTREHNMAVTLQRSLLPHGVPEQSAIDVAYRYLPAQAGLGGVGGDWFDVIPLPGARVALVVGDVVGHGLHAAATMGRLRTAIHNFSTLDLPPDELLWHLDALVARIDQDEAADSADAGVTGATCLYAIYDPVSGRCTMARAGHLKPVIVDPDGTSEFADVPGGPPLGLGGLPFETLEALLPENSRLVLYTNGLVEDRHRDIDEGLALLRRTAAENADRTPEEICEAVLRTLVPERARDDIALLVGRTRRLDAADVVQLQVPSDPSSVSLVRAEVSRKLAEWDLVEETFTTELIVSELVTNAIRYATGPIGVRLMRDRSLICEVSDHSSTSPHLRQAATTDEGGRGLFLVAQFADRWGTRYMDHGKVIWAEQSLSAAPPPSSPSAP
;
A
#
# COMPACT_ATOMS: atom_id res chain seq x y z
N MET A 1 9.90 6.24 -10.22
CA MET A 1 10.09 5.37 -11.42
C MET A 1 8.76 4.71 -11.77
N PRO A 2 8.28 4.79 -13.03
CA PRO A 2 7.16 3.98 -13.49
C PRO A 2 7.61 2.56 -13.83
N GLY A 3 6.70 1.60 -13.67
CA GLY A 3 6.61 0.50 -14.64
C GLY A 3 6.83 -0.90 -14.11
N ARG A 4 5.75 -1.52 -13.63
CA ARG A 4 5.44 -2.91 -13.99
C ARG A 4 4.16 -2.93 -14.83
N TYR A 5 4.24 -3.54 -16.00
CA TYR A 5 3.10 -3.86 -16.86
C TYR A 5 2.62 -5.29 -16.56
N GLY A 6 1.32 -5.43 -16.24
CA GLY A 6 0.60 -6.69 -16.11
C GLY A 6 -0.03 -7.16 -17.43
N ARG A 7 -0.11 -8.49 -17.60
CA ARG A 7 -0.61 -9.22 -18.79
C ARG A 7 -2.08 -9.67 -18.62
N ARG A 8 -2.80 -9.74 -19.75
CA ARG A 8 -4.25 -9.95 -19.93
C ARG A 8 -4.73 -11.41 -19.83
N ARG A 9 -5.95 -11.63 -19.32
CA ARG A 9 -6.72 -12.90 -19.29
C ARG A 9 -7.50 -13.18 -20.59
N SER A 10 -7.70 -14.46 -20.92
CA SER A 10 -8.36 -14.99 -22.14
C SER A 10 -9.82 -15.44 -21.93
N VAL A 11 -10.65 -15.32 -22.98
CA VAL A 11 -12.11 -15.52 -23.08
C VAL A 11 -12.46 -16.91 -23.69
N PRO A 12 -13.60 -17.57 -23.37
CA PRO A 12 -13.88 -18.95 -23.79
C PRO A 12 -14.38 -19.05 -25.26
N LYS A 13 -13.99 -20.13 -25.97
CA LYS A 13 -14.36 -20.39 -27.38
C LYS A 13 -15.72 -21.11 -27.50
N MET A 14 -16.73 -20.44 -28.05
CA MET A 14 -17.99 -21.07 -28.52
C MET A 14 -17.91 -21.41 -30.02
N ARG A 15 -18.36 -22.61 -30.40
CA ARG A 15 -18.15 -23.25 -31.72
C ARG A 15 -19.32 -23.16 -32.72
N THR A 16 -20.32 -22.29 -32.51
CA THR A 16 -21.43 -22.11 -33.48
C THR A 16 -21.26 -20.82 -34.27
N VAL A 17 -21.56 -20.83 -35.58
CA VAL A 17 -21.52 -19.61 -36.43
C VAL A 17 -22.41 -18.51 -35.85
N ALA A 18 -23.54 -18.87 -35.26
CA ALA A 18 -24.41 -17.95 -34.54
C ALA A 18 -23.74 -17.34 -33.29
N GLY A 19 -22.98 -18.14 -32.52
CA GLY A 19 -22.22 -17.65 -31.37
C GLY A 19 -21.04 -16.76 -31.76
N GLN A 20 -20.39 -17.04 -32.90
CA GLN A 20 -19.35 -16.18 -33.47
C GLN A 20 -19.92 -14.86 -33.97
N PHE A 21 -21.08 -14.88 -34.64
CA PHE A 21 -21.80 -13.66 -35.04
C PHE A 21 -22.24 -12.83 -33.84
N PHE A 22 -22.73 -13.48 -32.77
CA PHE A 22 -23.10 -12.80 -31.54
C PHE A 22 -21.89 -12.17 -30.85
N LEU A 23 -20.77 -12.88 -30.73
CA LEU A 23 -19.52 -12.33 -30.20
C LEU A 23 -18.99 -11.16 -31.03
N LEU A 24 -19.05 -11.27 -32.36
CA LEU A 24 -18.68 -10.19 -33.26
C LEU A 24 -19.61 -8.97 -33.09
N GLN A 25 -20.92 -9.19 -32.94
CA GLN A 25 -21.88 -8.12 -32.67
C GLN A 25 -21.62 -7.45 -31.32
N VAL A 26 -21.41 -8.21 -30.25
CA VAL A 26 -21.05 -7.68 -28.93
C VAL A 26 -19.75 -6.89 -29.02
N ALA A 27 -18.73 -7.41 -29.72
CA ALA A 27 -17.47 -6.71 -29.91
C ALA A 27 -17.63 -5.39 -30.69
N ILE A 28 -18.46 -5.37 -31.75
CA ILE A 28 -18.75 -4.16 -32.52
C ILE A 28 -19.52 -3.14 -31.67
N VAL A 29 -20.52 -3.56 -30.90
CA VAL A 29 -21.29 -2.67 -30.01
C VAL A 29 -20.38 -2.09 -28.92
N VAL A 30 -19.56 -2.91 -28.28
CA VAL A 30 -18.58 -2.44 -27.28
C VAL A 30 -17.59 -1.46 -27.91
N LEU A 31 -17.10 -1.74 -29.13
CA LEU A 31 -16.17 -0.86 -29.83
C LEU A 31 -16.82 0.47 -30.24
N LEU A 32 -18.09 0.46 -30.67
CA LEU A 32 -18.85 1.67 -30.98
C LEU A 32 -19.14 2.50 -29.72
N VAL A 33 -19.50 1.85 -28.61
CA VAL A 33 -19.71 2.55 -27.32
C VAL A 33 -18.39 3.15 -26.82
N ALA A 34 -17.29 2.39 -26.89
CA ALA A 34 -15.97 2.90 -26.51
C ALA A 34 -15.53 4.07 -27.40
N ALA A 35 -15.76 4.00 -28.71
CA ALA A 35 -15.48 5.09 -29.64
C ALA A 35 -16.37 6.31 -29.38
N ALA A 36 -17.65 6.13 -29.07
CA ALA A 36 -18.57 7.21 -28.72
C ALA A 36 -18.19 7.89 -27.40
N VAL A 37 -17.83 7.12 -26.38
CA VAL A 37 -17.34 7.66 -25.08
C VAL A 37 -16.03 8.42 -25.28
N ALA A 38 -15.08 7.86 -26.05
CA ALA A 38 -13.84 8.56 -26.37
C ALA A 38 -14.09 9.86 -27.15
N ALA A 39 -14.99 9.84 -28.12
CA ALA A 39 -15.39 11.01 -28.88
C ALA A 39 -16.04 12.08 -27.98
N LEU A 40 -16.94 11.69 -27.07
CA LEU A 40 -17.56 12.62 -26.13
C LEU A 40 -16.57 13.22 -25.14
N VAL A 41 -15.62 12.44 -24.64
CA VAL A 41 -14.57 12.97 -23.74
C VAL A 41 -13.66 13.94 -24.48
N LEU A 42 -13.27 13.62 -25.72
CA LEU A 42 -12.48 14.51 -26.57
C LEU A 42 -13.26 15.78 -26.93
N GLN A 43 -14.55 15.64 -27.24
CA GLN A 43 -15.43 16.76 -27.56
C GLN A 43 -15.68 17.66 -26.35
N ALA A 44 -15.97 17.09 -25.18
CA ALA A 44 -16.17 17.84 -23.93
C ALA A 44 -14.91 18.62 -23.53
N ARG A 45 -13.72 18.03 -23.71
CA ARG A 45 -12.45 18.74 -23.49
C ARG A 45 -12.25 19.88 -24.49
N ALA A 46 -12.49 19.63 -25.77
CA ALA A 46 -12.35 20.64 -26.82
C ALA A 46 -13.36 21.78 -26.67
N ASP A 47 -14.59 21.49 -26.28
CA ASP A 47 -15.65 22.47 -26.07
C ASP A 47 -15.38 23.31 -24.82
N SER A 48 -14.93 22.70 -23.72
CA SER A 48 -14.52 23.41 -22.50
C SER A 48 -13.36 24.38 -22.78
N GLU A 49 -12.33 23.95 -23.53
CA GLU A 49 -11.19 24.81 -23.88
C GLU A 49 -11.59 25.94 -24.84
N ARG A 50 -12.47 25.68 -25.82
CA ARG A 50 -13.01 26.70 -26.73
C ARG A 50 -13.86 27.73 -25.99
N GLU A 51 -14.70 27.28 -25.07
CA GLU A 51 -15.54 28.17 -24.26
C GLU A 51 -14.69 29.02 -23.31
N ALA A 52 -13.73 28.42 -22.62
CA ALA A 52 -12.77 29.15 -21.78
C ALA A 52 -12.03 30.22 -22.59
N ARG A 53 -11.55 29.89 -23.79
CA ARG A 53 -10.93 30.86 -24.71
C ARG A 53 -11.87 31.99 -25.10
N ARG A 54 -13.08 31.66 -25.55
CA ARG A 54 -14.07 32.64 -26.02
C ARG A 54 -14.45 33.60 -24.90
N ARG A 55 -14.69 33.07 -23.70
CA ARG A 55 -15.12 33.82 -22.53
C ARG A 55 -13.98 34.69 -21.97
N SER A 56 -12.76 34.18 -21.87
CA SER A 56 -11.57 34.96 -21.48
C SER A 56 -11.34 36.14 -22.43
N VAL A 57 -11.44 35.94 -23.74
CA VAL A 57 -11.32 37.03 -24.73
C VAL A 57 -12.44 38.05 -24.56
N ALA A 58 -13.70 37.60 -24.55
CA ALA A 58 -14.85 38.50 -24.47
C ALA A 58 -14.83 39.37 -23.21
N VAL A 59 -14.44 38.81 -22.06
CA VAL A 59 -14.34 39.55 -20.80
C VAL A 59 -13.17 40.52 -20.82
N ALA A 60 -12.00 40.10 -21.32
CA ALA A 60 -10.84 40.97 -21.44
C ALA A 60 -11.10 42.14 -22.41
N GLU A 61 -11.72 41.90 -23.57
CA GLU A 61 -12.12 42.94 -24.53
C GLU A 61 -13.18 43.88 -23.97
N ALA A 62 -14.23 43.35 -23.33
CA ALA A 62 -15.28 44.17 -22.73
C ALA A 62 -14.73 45.08 -21.62
N PHE A 63 -13.77 44.57 -20.83
CA PHE A 63 -13.14 45.36 -19.77
C PHE A 63 -12.12 46.36 -20.35
N ALA A 64 -11.35 45.97 -21.37
CA ALA A 64 -10.40 46.86 -22.06
C ALA A 64 -11.07 47.97 -22.88
N SER A 65 -12.32 47.76 -23.33
CA SER A 65 -13.14 48.75 -24.04
C SER A 65 -14.09 49.51 -23.12
N SER A 66 -14.04 49.26 -21.81
CA SER A 66 -14.96 49.88 -20.85
C SER A 66 -14.74 51.41 -20.75
N PRO A 67 -15.83 52.21 -20.69
CA PRO A 67 -15.71 53.65 -20.54
C PRO A 67 -14.93 54.04 -19.28
N GLY A 68 -13.89 54.86 -19.44
CA GLY A 68 -13.09 55.37 -18.32
C GLY A 68 -11.83 54.55 -17.99
N ILE A 69 -11.60 53.40 -18.63
CA ILE A 69 -10.39 52.58 -18.40
C ILE A 69 -9.09 53.34 -18.73
N GLU A 70 -9.07 54.12 -19.80
CA GLU A 70 -7.92 54.96 -20.18
C GLU A 70 -7.65 56.04 -19.12
N ALA A 71 -8.70 56.70 -18.62
CA ALA A 71 -8.57 57.72 -17.58
C ALA A 71 -8.10 57.11 -16.25
N ALA A 72 -8.60 55.91 -15.90
CA ALA A 72 -8.18 55.17 -14.72
C ALA A 72 -6.72 54.71 -14.80
N LEU A 73 -6.24 54.27 -15.97
CA LEU A 73 -4.82 53.94 -16.20
C LEU A 73 -3.88 55.15 -16.09
N LYS A 74 -4.37 56.35 -16.43
CA LYS A 74 -3.62 57.61 -16.33
C LYS A 74 -3.76 58.31 -14.97
N SER A 75 -4.55 57.75 -14.05
CA SER A 75 -4.71 58.26 -12.68
C SER A 75 -3.40 58.20 -11.88
N PRO A 76 -3.17 59.10 -10.89
CA PRO A 76 -2.04 59.00 -9.97
C PRO A 76 -1.98 57.68 -9.20
N ASN A 77 -3.15 57.03 -8.98
CA ASN A 77 -3.24 55.71 -8.36
C ASN A 77 -4.22 54.81 -9.14
N PRO A 78 -3.75 54.13 -10.20
CA PRO A 78 -4.60 53.26 -11.01
C PRO A 78 -5.20 52.09 -10.23
N THR A 79 -4.45 51.51 -9.28
CA THR A 79 -4.91 50.39 -8.45
C THR A 79 -6.15 50.75 -7.64
N ALA A 80 -6.20 51.92 -7.01
CA ALA A 80 -7.33 52.36 -6.18
C ALA A 80 -8.66 52.45 -6.96
N VAL A 81 -8.58 52.74 -8.26
CA VAL A 81 -9.74 52.86 -9.15
C VAL A 81 -10.09 51.52 -9.81
N LEU A 82 -9.07 50.80 -10.30
CA LEU A 82 -9.25 49.62 -11.15
C LEU A 82 -9.52 48.35 -10.35
N GLN A 83 -8.93 48.17 -9.16
CA GLN A 83 -9.05 46.92 -8.39
C GLN A 83 -10.50 46.60 -7.99
N PRO A 84 -11.31 47.55 -7.45
CA PRO A 84 -12.72 47.26 -7.13
C PRO A 84 -13.57 46.95 -8.37
N LEU A 85 -13.28 47.61 -9.50
CA LEU A 85 -13.98 47.39 -10.77
C LEU A 85 -13.64 46.01 -11.37
N ALA A 86 -12.37 45.62 -11.33
CA ALA A 86 -11.90 44.33 -11.79
C ALA A 86 -12.48 43.18 -10.95
N GLU A 87 -12.51 43.30 -9.62
CA GLU A 87 -13.14 42.28 -8.75
C GLU A 87 -14.64 42.15 -8.97
N ARG A 88 -15.35 43.27 -9.18
CA ARG A 88 -16.78 43.26 -9.49
C ARG A 88 -17.04 42.61 -10.85
N ALA A 89 -16.27 42.97 -11.87
CA ALA A 89 -16.38 42.37 -13.20
C ALA A 89 -16.01 40.88 -13.19
N ARG A 90 -15.00 40.48 -12.41
CA ARG A 90 -14.60 39.08 -12.22
C ARG A 90 -15.74 38.24 -11.67
N LYS A 91 -16.34 38.67 -10.55
CA LYS A 91 -17.47 37.99 -9.92
C LYS A 91 -18.70 37.91 -10.82
N LEU A 92 -18.99 38.96 -11.59
CA LEU A 92 -20.14 38.98 -12.52
C LEU A 92 -19.94 38.11 -13.77
N SER A 93 -18.72 38.08 -14.31
CA SER A 93 -18.41 37.34 -15.54
C SER A 93 -18.05 35.88 -15.29
N GLY A 94 -17.77 35.51 -14.03
CA GLY A 94 -17.41 34.15 -13.65
C GLY A 94 -16.05 33.71 -14.20
N VAL A 95 -15.11 34.66 -14.35
CA VAL A 95 -13.71 34.36 -14.66
C VAL A 95 -12.89 34.32 -13.38
N ASP A 96 -11.78 33.59 -13.36
CA ASP A 96 -11.00 33.40 -12.14
C ASP A 96 -10.17 34.63 -11.79
N PHE A 97 -9.78 35.41 -12.81
CA PHE A 97 -9.11 36.70 -12.62
C PHE A 97 -9.42 37.69 -13.75
N ILE A 98 -9.36 38.98 -13.39
CA ILE A 98 -9.23 40.11 -14.32
C ILE A 98 -8.06 40.97 -13.85
N VAL A 99 -7.02 41.08 -14.68
CA VAL A 99 -5.76 41.74 -14.38
C VAL A 99 -5.55 42.87 -15.38
N VAL A 100 -5.63 44.10 -14.91
CA VAL A 100 -5.21 45.28 -15.65
C VAL A 100 -3.75 45.55 -15.35
N MET A 101 -2.97 45.89 -16.38
CA MET A 101 -1.54 46.12 -16.25
C MET A 101 -1.05 47.23 -17.18
N ASN A 102 0.09 47.83 -16.83
CA ASN A 102 0.76 48.80 -17.70
C ASN A 102 1.48 48.11 -18.87
N ARG A 103 2.02 48.89 -19.82
CA ARG A 103 2.78 48.36 -20.97
C ARG A 103 3.97 47.50 -20.55
N ALA A 104 4.60 47.78 -19.41
CA ALA A 104 5.71 46.99 -18.87
C ALA A 104 5.28 45.65 -18.25
N GLY A 105 3.97 45.38 -18.17
CA GLY A 105 3.41 44.17 -17.58
C GLY A 105 3.27 44.20 -16.06
N ILE A 106 3.33 45.38 -15.43
CA ILE A 106 3.10 45.52 -13.99
C ILE A 106 1.61 45.55 -13.70
N ARG A 107 1.14 44.66 -12.84
CA ARG A 107 -0.28 44.48 -12.51
C ARG A 107 -0.79 45.61 -11.61
N TYR A 108 -1.88 46.25 -11.99
CA TYR A 108 -2.67 47.16 -11.14
C TYR A 108 -3.84 46.46 -10.47
N THR A 109 -4.31 45.34 -11.02
CA THR A 109 -5.38 44.54 -10.40
C THR A 109 -5.01 43.07 -10.35
N HIS A 110 -5.49 42.36 -9.34
CA HIS A 110 -5.38 40.90 -9.22
C HIS A 110 -6.30 40.39 -8.11
N PRO A 111 -6.88 39.18 -8.20
CA PRO A 111 -7.68 38.59 -7.12
C PRO A 111 -6.90 38.36 -5.82
N LEU A 112 -5.65 37.96 -5.96
CA LEU A 112 -4.68 37.87 -4.87
C LEU A 112 -3.96 39.22 -4.72
N PRO A 113 -4.18 39.98 -3.62
CA PRO A 113 -3.64 41.33 -3.47
C PRO A 113 -2.10 41.40 -3.47
N ASP A 114 -1.43 40.34 -3.03
CA ASP A 114 0.03 40.19 -2.99
C ASP A 114 0.69 40.16 -4.39
N ARG A 115 -0.10 40.06 -5.47
CA ARG A 115 0.37 40.06 -6.86
C ARG A 115 0.27 41.42 -7.54
N ILE A 116 -0.44 42.38 -6.94
CA ILE A 116 -0.49 43.76 -7.43
C ILE A 116 0.90 44.38 -7.31
N GLY A 117 1.36 45.09 -8.34
CA GLY A 117 2.71 45.65 -8.43
C GLY A 117 3.80 44.69 -8.95
N LYS A 118 3.50 43.38 -9.11
CA LYS A 118 4.43 42.39 -9.68
C LYS A 118 4.26 42.25 -11.21
N LYS A 119 5.26 41.69 -11.90
CA LYS A 119 5.19 41.41 -13.35
C LYS A 119 4.21 40.28 -13.68
N PHE A 120 3.42 40.49 -14.73
CA PHE A 120 2.53 39.51 -15.33
C PHE A 120 3.29 38.33 -15.94
N VAL A 121 2.70 37.14 -15.89
CA VAL A 121 3.26 35.90 -16.42
C VAL A 121 2.46 35.52 -17.66
N GLY A 122 3.08 35.62 -18.83
CA GLY A 122 2.44 35.36 -20.12
C GLY A 122 3.10 36.11 -21.28
N ASN A 123 2.77 35.74 -22.51
CA ASN A 123 3.29 36.43 -23.70
C ASN A 123 2.54 37.75 -23.94
N LEU A 124 3.19 38.88 -23.65
CA LEU A 124 2.60 40.21 -23.81
C LEU A 124 2.91 40.86 -25.17
N GLU A 125 3.83 40.32 -25.97
CA GLU A 125 4.30 40.99 -27.19
C GLU A 125 3.20 41.26 -28.22
N PRO A 126 2.33 40.30 -28.56
CA PRO A 126 1.26 40.55 -29.53
C PRO A 126 0.31 41.66 -29.06
N ALA A 127 -0.02 41.68 -27.77
CA ALA A 127 -0.90 42.69 -27.18
C ALA A 127 -0.26 44.07 -27.07
N ARG A 128 1.06 44.16 -26.86
CA ARG A 128 1.79 45.43 -26.92
C ARG A 128 1.76 46.08 -28.31
N ASN A 129 1.63 45.26 -29.35
CA ASN A 129 1.55 45.68 -30.75
C ASN A 129 0.09 45.84 -31.25
N GLY A 130 -0.89 45.78 -30.35
CA GLY A 130 -2.32 45.97 -30.69
C GLY A 130 -3.08 44.69 -31.06
N GLY A 131 -2.45 43.51 -31.01
CA GLY A 131 -3.09 42.22 -31.26
C GLY A 131 -3.71 41.58 -30.00
N ILE A 132 -4.47 40.51 -30.16
CA ILE A 132 -4.99 39.72 -29.04
C ILE A 132 -4.20 38.42 -28.96
N VAL A 133 -3.77 38.06 -27.76
CA VAL A 133 -3.11 36.79 -27.48
C VAL A 133 -4.00 35.96 -26.58
N VAL A 134 -4.18 34.70 -26.96
CA VAL A 134 -4.79 33.69 -26.10
C VAL A 134 -3.77 32.59 -25.95
N GLU A 135 -3.44 32.27 -24.72
CA GLU A 135 -2.48 31.22 -24.41
C GLU A 135 -2.99 30.34 -23.29
N ARG A 136 -2.58 29.08 -23.37
CA ARG A 136 -2.71 28.12 -22.30
C ARG A 136 -1.40 28.11 -21.53
N ILE A 137 -1.47 28.46 -20.26
CA ILE A 137 -0.30 28.55 -19.39
C ILE A 137 -0.65 28.02 -18.00
N THR A 138 0.38 27.62 -17.25
CA THR A 138 0.23 27.38 -15.82
C THR A 138 0.52 28.71 -15.12
N GLY A 139 -0.55 29.42 -14.75
CA GLY A 139 -0.47 30.70 -14.07
C GLY A 139 -0.32 30.55 -12.55
N THR A 140 -0.39 31.67 -11.84
CA THR A 140 -0.32 31.72 -10.36
C THR A 140 -1.47 31.01 -9.64
N ILE A 141 -2.51 30.61 -10.38
CA ILE A 141 -3.69 29.91 -9.87
C ILE A 141 -3.91 28.55 -10.58
N GLY A 142 -2.87 27.99 -11.21
CA GLY A 142 -2.92 26.67 -11.86
C GLY A 142 -3.05 26.72 -13.40
N PRO A 143 -3.36 25.57 -14.06
CA PRO A 143 -3.50 25.48 -15.50
C PRO A 143 -4.75 26.21 -15.98
N LEU A 144 -4.57 27.20 -16.84
CA LEU A 144 -5.63 28.11 -17.24
C LEU A 144 -5.51 28.51 -18.72
N VAL A 145 -6.63 28.97 -19.28
CA VAL A 145 -6.67 29.70 -20.55
C VAL A 145 -6.81 31.17 -20.23
N GLN A 146 -5.79 31.97 -20.58
CA GLN A 146 -5.84 33.41 -20.45
C GLN A 146 -5.85 34.10 -21.82
N ALA A 147 -6.59 35.20 -21.89
CA ALA A 147 -6.51 36.15 -22.98
C ALA A 147 -5.84 37.42 -22.48
N VAL A 148 -5.02 38.05 -23.31
CA VAL A 148 -4.47 39.40 -23.08
C VAL A 148 -4.85 40.28 -24.26
N VAL A 149 -5.47 41.42 -23.94
CA VAL A 149 -6.05 42.37 -24.89
C VAL A 149 -5.46 43.76 -24.61
N PRO A 150 -5.09 44.53 -25.66
CA PRO A 150 -4.65 45.91 -25.50
C PRO A 150 -5.79 46.84 -25.09
N VAL A 151 -5.47 47.81 -24.25
CA VAL A 151 -6.28 49.01 -24.06
C VAL A 151 -5.78 50.05 -25.06
N ILE A 152 -6.61 50.39 -26.03
CA ILE A 152 -6.28 51.36 -27.08
C ILE A 152 -6.82 52.73 -26.64
N GLY A 153 -5.93 53.71 -26.53
CA GLY A 153 -6.29 55.10 -26.22
C GLY A 153 -6.95 55.80 -27.41
N ARG A 154 -7.53 56.98 -27.17
CA ARG A 154 -8.18 57.79 -28.23
C ARG A 154 -7.25 58.19 -29.39
N ASP A 155 -5.94 58.17 -29.17
CA ASP A 155 -4.90 58.45 -30.16
C ASP A 155 -4.48 57.21 -30.98
N GLY A 156 -5.12 56.05 -30.76
CA GLY A 156 -4.79 54.79 -31.41
C GLY A 156 -3.59 54.06 -30.81
N THR A 157 -3.00 54.57 -29.72
CA THR A 157 -1.84 53.93 -29.07
C THR A 157 -2.27 52.95 -27.98
N VAL A 158 -1.47 51.91 -27.74
CA VAL A 158 -1.71 50.96 -26.63
C VAL A 158 -1.27 51.61 -25.31
N VAL A 159 -2.22 51.97 -24.45
CA VAL A 159 -1.98 52.66 -23.17
C VAL A 159 -1.84 51.70 -21.98
N GLY A 160 -2.31 50.46 -22.11
CA GLY A 160 -2.24 49.41 -21.10
C GLY A 160 -2.71 48.08 -21.66
N LEU A 161 -2.72 47.04 -20.85
CA LEU A 161 -3.18 45.70 -21.23
C LEU A 161 -4.17 45.18 -20.18
N VAL A 162 -5.13 44.38 -20.61
CA VAL A 162 -6.06 43.66 -19.73
C VAL A 162 -5.93 42.18 -20.02
N SER A 163 -5.84 41.38 -18.97
CA SER A 163 -5.91 39.93 -19.07
C SER A 163 -7.06 39.37 -18.25
N ALA A 164 -7.76 38.40 -18.79
CA ALA A 164 -8.73 37.59 -18.07
C ALA A 164 -8.44 36.12 -18.33
N GLY A 165 -8.67 35.27 -17.32
CA GLY A 165 -8.40 33.85 -17.43
C GLY A 165 -9.38 32.98 -16.66
N ILE A 166 -9.55 31.76 -17.18
CA ILE A 166 -10.37 30.71 -16.60
C ILE A 166 -9.50 29.46 -16.45
N THR A 167 -9.53 28.87 -15.27
CA THR A 167 -8.87 27.62 -14.90
C THR A 167 -9.53 26.46 -15.62
N ILE A 168 -8.72 25.55 -16.15
CA ILE A 168 -9.23 24.33 -16.78
C ILE A 168 -9.36 23.28 -15.68
N GLU A 169 -10.54 23.19 -15.07
CA GLU A 169 -10.86 22.03 -14.24
C GLU A 169 -10.87 20.75 -15.11
N ARG A 170 -10.27 19.66 -14.61
CA ARG A 170 -10.35 18.36 -15.29
C ARG A 170 -11.81 17.94 -15.32
N VAL A 171 -12.41 18.00 -16.52
CA VAL A 171 -13.81 17.65 -16.82
C VAL A 171 -14.23 16.35 -16.11
N GLY A 172 -14.85 16.49 -14.94
CA GLY A 172 -15.38 15.38 -14.14
C GLY A 172 -16.90 15.26 -14.20
N GLY A 173 -17.63 16.27 -14.66
CA GLY A 173 -19.09 16.33 -14.46
C GLY A 173 -19.99 16.26 -15.71
N VAL A 174 -19.47 16.42 -16.93
CA VAL A 174 -20.34 16.57 -18.12
C VAL A 174 -20.79 15.23 -18.73
N VAL A 175 -20.19 14.12 -18.30
CA VAL A 175 -20.45 12.80 -18.93
C VAL A 175 -21.60 12.04 -18.24
N GLU A 176 -21.97 12.39 -17.01
CA GLU A 176 -22.97 11.64 -16.24
C GLU A 176 -24.40 11.73 -16.80
N GLN A 177 -24.81 12.88 -17.36
CA GLN A 177 -26.16 13.03 -17.90
C GLN A 177 -26.40 12.29 -19.23
N GLN A 178 -25.35 11.95 -19.98
CA GLN A 178 -25.47 11.27 -21.28
C GLN A 178 -25.32 9.75 -21.20
N PHE A 179 -24.83 9.22 -20.08
CA PHE A 179 -24.71 7.78 -19.86
C PHE A 179 -26.02 7.01 -19.99
N PRO A 180 -27.16 7.46 -19.44
CA PRO A 180 -28.42 6.72 -19.56
C PRO A 180 -28.87 6.56 -21.02
N LEU A 181 -28.64 7.60 -21.84
CA LEU A 181 -29.03 7.60 -23.26
C LEU A 181 -28.10 6.72 -24.10
N LEU A 182 -26.79 6.76 -23.85
CA LEU A 182 -25.79 5.93 -24.52
C LEU A 182 -25.92 4.45 -24.16
N PHE A 183 -25.97 4.12 -22.87
CA PHE A 183 -26.13 2.74 -22.43
C PHE A 183 -27.52 2.21 -22.76
N GLY A 184 -28.56 3.05 -22.66
CA GLY A 184 -29.92 2.69 -23.06
C GLY A 184 -30.05 2.42 -24.56
N SER A 185 -29.45 3.25 -25.42
CA SER A 185 -29.44 3.01 -26.87
C SER A 185 -28.60 1.80 -27.27
N ALA A 186 -27.44 1.59 -26.63
CA ALA A 186 -26.61 0.39 -26.84
C ALA A 186 -27.35 -0.90 -26.44
N ALA A 187 -28.04 -0.89 -25.29
CA ALA A 187 -28.87 -2.00 -24.84
C ALA A 187 -30.06 -2.24 -25.80
N GLY A 188 -30.70 -1.17 -26.27
CA GLY A 188 -31.80 -1.24 -27.24
C GLY A 188 -31.35 -1.81 -28.60
N ILE A 189 -30.22 -1.36 -29.12
CA ILE A 189 -29.61 -1.88 -30.35
C ILE A 189 -29.26 -3.35 -30.18
N LEU A 190 -28.63 -3.73 -29.07
CA LEU A 190 -28.26 -5.12 -28.80
C LEU A 190 -29.52 -6.02 -28.71
N LEU A 191 -30.59 -5.56 -28.06
CA LEU A 191 -31.87 -6.26 -27.98
C LEU A 191 -32.53 -6.41 -29.35
N LEU A 192 -32.64 -5.33 -30.13
CA LEU A 192 -33.22 -5.35 -31.48
C LEU A 192 -32.42 -6.24 -32.43
N THR A 193 -31.10 -6.18 -32.35
CA THR A 193 -30.22 -6.98 -33.22
C THR A 193 -30.23 -8.46 -32.82
N THR A 194 -30.28 -8.76 -31.52
CA THR A 194 -30.40 -10.15 -31.02
C THR A 194 -31.76 -10.73 -31.36
N ALA A 195 -32.85 -9.98 -31.16
CA ALA A 195 -34.20 -10.40 -31.52
C ALA A 195 -34.35 -10.56 -33.04
N GLY A 196 -33.78 -9.65 -33.84
CA GLY A 196 -33.73 -9.72 -35.29
C GLY A 196 -32.94 -10.94 -35.78
N THR A 197 -31.76 -11.19 -35.21
CA THR A 197 -30.93 -12.37 -35.52
C THR A 197 -31.65 -13.67 -35.11
N ALA A 198 -32.33 -13.68 -33.98
CA ALA A 198 -33.13 -14.83 -33.53
C ALA A 198 -34.35 -15.06 -34.43
N LEU A 199 -35.06 -14.02 -34.86
CA LEU A 199 -36.20 -14.12 -35.78
C LEU A 199 -35.77 -14.56 -37.17
N VAL A 200 -34.68 -14.01 -37.70
CA VAL A 200 -34.10 -14.40 -39.00
C VAL A 200 -33.58 -15.83 -38.93
N SER A 201 -32.87 -16.23 -37.87
CA SER A 201 -32.40 -17.61 -37.67
C SER A 201 -33.58 -18.57 -37.53
N ARG A 202 -34.64 -18.20 -36.81
CA ARG A 202 -35.85 -19.02 -36.64
C ARG A 202 -36.69 -19.11 -37.92
N ARG A 203 -36.70 -18.05 -38.74
CA ARG A 203 -37.37 -18.02 -40.05
C ARG A 203 -36.59 -18.81 -41.10
N LEU A 204 -35.26 -18.66 -41.17
CA LEU A 204 -34.40 -19.49 -42.01
C LEU A 204 -34.56 -20.96 -41.63
N ARG A 205 -34.44 -21.32 -40.35
CA ARG A 205 -34.54 -22.71 -39.89
C ARG A 205 -35.91 -23.35 -40.15
N ARG A 206 -36.98 -22.54 -40.20
CA ARG A 206 -38.32 -22.99 -40.60
C ARG A 206 -38.49 -23.10 -42.11
N GLN A 207 -37.94 -22.18 -42.90
CA GLN A 207 -38.05 -22.19 -44.37
C GLN A 207 -37.07 -23.16 -45.04
N THR A 208 -35.97 -23.53 -44.37
CA THR A 208 -34.98 -24.49 -44.89
C THR A 208 -35.08 -25.88 -44.26
N HIS A 209 -36.14 -26.15 -43.49
CA HIS A 209 -36.32 -27.41 -42.73
C HIS A 209 -35.09 -27.82 -41.90
N GLY A 210 -34.25 -26.85 -41.50
CA GLY A 210 -33.04 -27.10 -40.73
C GLY A 210 -31.71 -27.17 -41.51
N LEU A 211 -31.71 -26.98 -42.83
CA LEU A 211 -30.49 -27.02 -43.66
C LEU A 211 -29.93 -25.60 -43.97
N GLY A 212 -28.61 -25.45 -44.01
CA GLY A 212 -27.88 -24.19 -44.22
C GLY A 212 -27.47 -23.89 -45.69
N PRO A 213 -27.05 -22.65 -46.01
CA PRO A 213 -26.77 -22.22 -47.39
C PRO A 213 -25.58 -22.94 -48.06
N THR A 214 -24.59 -23.34 -47.28
CA THR A 214 -23.46 -24.18 -47.73
C THR A 214 -23.84 -25.64 -47.94
N GLU A 215 -24.92 -26.12 -47.31
CA GLU A 215 -25.43 -27.49 -47.49
C GLU A 215 -26.26 -27.60 -48.76
N MET A 216 -26.91 -26.52 -49.21
CA MET A 216 -27.64 -26.50 -50.49
C MET A 216 -26.73 -26.40 -51.71
N ALA A 217 -25.63 -25.64 -51.65
CA ALA A 217 -24.62 -25.61 -52.71
C ALA A 217 -23.76 -26.90 -52.72
N ARG A 218 -23.46 -27.46 -51.53
CA ARG A 218 -22.84 -28.78 -51.44
C ARG A 218 -23.76 -29.91 -51.88
N MET A 219 -25.07 -29.88 -51.65
CA MET A 219 -25.90 -31.06 -51.95
C MET A 219 -25.78 -31.58 -53.40
N TYR A 220 -25.49 -30.69 -54.36
CA TYR A 220 -25.34 -31.03 -55.78
C TYR A 220 -23.88 -31.28 -56.24
N GLU A 221 -22.87 -30.59 -55.71
CA GLU A 221 -21.44 -30.86 -56.05
C GLU A 221 -20.78 -31.91 -55.13
N HIS A 222 -21.37 -32.17 -53.95
CA HIS A 222 -20.82 -33.00 -52.89
C HIS A 222 -21.27 -34.46 -53.02
N HIS A 223 -22.37 -34.80 -53.71
CA HIS A 223 -22.79 -36.21 -53.82
C HIS A 223 -21.76 -37.09 -54.55
N ASP A 224 -21.09 -36.55 -55.57
CA ASP A 224 -20.08 -37.27 -56.36
C ASP A 224 -18.67 -37.20 -55.73
N ALA A 225 -18.33 -36.05 -55.14
CA ALA A 225 -17.05 -35.84 -54.47
C ALA A 225 -16.95 -36.49 -53.07
N VAL A 226 -18.07 -36.67 -52.35
CA VAL A 226 -18.10 -37.29 -51.01
C VAL A 226 -17.85 -38.79 -51.08
N LEU A 227 -18.39 -39.48 -52.08
CA LEU A 227 -18.15 -40.92 -52.23
C LEU A 227 -16.66 -41.23 -52.45
N HIS A 228 -15.94 -40.35 -53.17
CA HIS A 228 -14.50 -40.47 -53.39
C HIS A 228 -13.59 -39.83 -52.32
N ALA A 229 -14.11 -38.97 -51.42
CA ALA A 229 -13.32 -38.27 -50.40
C ALA A 229 -13.52 -38.78 -48.96
N VAL A 230 -14.48 -39.68 -48.72
CA VAL A 230 -14.76 -40.22 -47.38
C VAL A 230 -13.73 -41.29 -47.00
N ARG A 231 -13.04 -41.08 -45.87
CA ARG A 231 -12.09 -42.03 -45.24
C ARG A 231 -12.76 -43.18 -44.47
N GLU A 232 -14.05 -43.40 -44.74
CA GLU A 232 -14.79 -44.57 -44.28
C GLU A 232 -15.19 -45.37 -45.52
N GLY A 233 -15.02 -46.69 -45.46
CA GLY A 233 -15.47 -47.56 -46.52
C GLY A 233 -16.99 -47.63 -46.54
N VAL A 234 -17.62 -47.34 -47.67
CA VAL A 234 -19.08 -47.42 -47.84
C VAL A 234 -19.39 -48.50 -48.88
N LEU A 235 -20.27 -49.43 -48.50
CA LEU A 235 -20.82 -50.49 -49.35
C LEU A 235 -22.34 -50.37 -49.37
N ILE A 236 -22.95 -50.46 -50.55
CA ILE A 236 -24.40 -50.50 -50.74
C ILE A 236 -24.76 -51.81 -51.44
N ILE A 237 -25.69 -52.56 -50.87
CA ILE A 237 -26.18 -53.83 -51.39
C ILE A 237 -27.68 -53.68 -51.70
N ASP A 238 -28.10 -54.11 -52.88
CA ASP A 238 -29.52 -54.11 -53.30
C ASP A 238 -30.34 -55.24 -52.65
N GLY A 239 -31.63 -55.26 -52.95
CA GLY A 239 -32.59 -56.21 -52.42
C GLY A 239 -32.44 -57.62 -52.96
N ASP A 240 -31.69 -57.79 -54.05
CA ASP A 240 -31.32 -59.08 -54.63
C ASP A 240 -29.98 -59.60 -54.07
N GLY A 241 -29.41 -58.90 -53.09
CA GLY A 241 -28.17 -59.27 -52.38
C GLY A 241 -26.89 -58.94 -53.15
N ARG A 242 -26.96 -58.09 -54.18
CA ARG A 242 -25.81 -57.70 -55.02
C ARG A 242 -25.27 -56.34 -54.64
N LEU A 243 -23.96 -56.19 -54.75
CA LEU A 243 -23.26 -54.96 -54.45
C LEU A 243 -23.54 -53.89 -55.51
N LEU A 244 -24.28 -52.85 -55.15
CA LEU A 244 -24.56 -51.70 -56.02
C LEU A 244 -23.41 -50.71 -56.07
N LEU A 245 -22.72 -50.54 -54.94
CA LEU A 245 -21.67 -49.53 -54.82
C LEU A 245 -20.65 -49.94 -53.76
N ALA A 246 -19.38 -49.79 -54.11
CA ALA A 246 -18.27 -49.82 -53.15
C ALA A 246 -17.35 -48.65 -53.47
N ASN A 247 -17.21 -47.73 -52.52
CA ASN A 247 -16.29 -46.61 -52.70
C ASN A 247 -14.82 -47.06 -52.61
N ASP A 248 -13.90 -46.19 -53.02
CA ASP A 248 -12.46 -46.51 -53.09
C ASP A 248 -11.89 -46.91 -51.72
N GLU A 249 -12.40 -46.32 -50.64
CA GLU A 249 -11.98 -46.64 -49.28
C GLU A 249 -12.50 -48.01 -48.82
N ALA A 250 -13.72 -48.43 -49.18
CA ALA A 250 -14.20 -49.78 -48.91
C ALA A 250 -13.36 -50.82 -49.65
N ARG A 251 -12.97 -50.52 -50.90
CA ARG A 251 -12.07 -51.37 -51.69
C ARG A 251 -10.69 -51.49 -51.03
N ARG A 252 -10.14 -50.40 -50.49
CA ARG A 252 -8.86 -50.38 -49.76
C ARG A 252 -8.91 -51.08 -48.40
N LEU A 253 -9.99 -50.91 -47.65
CA LEU A 253 -10.15 -51.48 -46.30
C LEU A 253 -10.43 -52.99 -46.34
N LEU A 254 -11.18 -53.46 -47.35
CA LEU A 254 -11.52 -54.87 -47.51
C LEU A 254 -10.65 -55.64 -48.53
N GLY A 255 -9.79 -54.96 -49.29
CA GLY A 255 -8.93 -55.59 -50.30
C GLY A 255 -9.65 -56.06 -51.57
N LEU A 256 -10.69 -55.33 -52.00
CA LEU A 256 -11.59 -55.73 -53.10
C LEU A 256 -11.03 -55.35 -54.49
N PRO A 257 -11.29 -56.16 -55.55
CA PRO A 257 -11.02 -55.81 -56.95
C PRO A 257 -11.83 -54.61 -57.47
N THR A 258 -11.50 -54.07 -58.64
CA THR A 258 -12.17 -52.89 -59.23
C THR A 258 -13.49 -53.20 -59.94
N ASP A 259 -13.83 -54.47 -60.19
CA ASP A 259 -15.00 -54.94 -60.95
C ASP A 259 -16.01 -55.74 -60.09
N VAL A 260 -16.24 -55.25 -58.86
CA VAL A 260 -17.03 -55.95 -57.82
C VAL A 260 -18.53 -55.62 -57.83
N GLU A 261 -18.93 -54.56 -58.52
CA GLU A 261 -20.34 -54.14 -58.62
C GLU A 261 -21.16 -55.20 -59.38
N GLY A 262 -22.35 -55.51 -58.87
CA GLY A 262 -23.23 -56.56 -59.38
C GLY A 262 -22.95 -57.97 -58.84
N ARG A 263 -21.90 -58.20 -58.03
CA ARG A 263 -21.61 -59.50 -57.39
C ARG A 263 -22.22 -59.61 -55.99
N VAL A 264 -22.43 -60.83 -55.50
CA VAL A 264 -22.87 -61.06 -54.10
C VAL A 264 -21.67 -61.06 -53.14
N PRO A 265 -21.82 -60.61 -51.87
CA PRO A 265 -20.70 -60.47 -50.93
C PRO A 265 -19.86 -61.75 -50.70
N THR A 266 -20.46 -62.93 -50.84
CA THR A 266 -19.81 -64.23 -50.69
C THR A 266 -18.87 -64.57 -51.87
N GLU A 267 -18.99 -63.89 -53.00
CA GLU A 267 -18.15 -64.06 -54.20
C GLU A 267 -16.98 -63.05 -54.25
N LEU A 268 -16.84 -62.20 -53.21
CA LEU A 268 -15.85 -61.12 -53.17
C LEU A 268 -14.49 -61.52 -52.57
N GLY A 269 -14.30 -62.78 -52.17
CA GLY A 269 -13.04 -63.28 -51.60
C GLY A 269 -12.72 -62.77 -50.19
N LEU A 270 -13.74 -62.32 -49.44
CA LEU A 270 -13.62 -61.86 -48.07
C LEU A 270 -13.57 -63.02 -47.07
N ASP A 271 -13.07 -62.75 -45.85
CA ASP A 271 -13.17 -63.70 -44.73
C ASP A 271 -14.64 -64.10 -44.49
N PRO A 272 -14.95 -65.38 -44.21
CA PRO A 272 -16.32 -65.88 -44.09
C PRO A 272 -17.18 -65.08 -43.12
N VAL A 273 -16.62 -64.63 -41.99
CA VAL A 273 -17.36 -63.86 -40.97
C VAL A 273 -17.75 -62.49 -41.51
N THR A 274 -16.86 -61.85 -42.28
CA THR A 274 -17.12 -60.54 -42.89
C THR A 274 -18.11 -60.64 -44.04
N ALA A 275 -17.97 -61.67 -44.88
CA ALA A 275 -18.88 -61.93 -46.00
C ALA A 275 -20.31 -62.24 -45.50
N GLU A 276 -20.43 -63.05 -44.45
CA GLU A 276 -21.71 -63.39 -43.83
C GLU A 276 -22.36 -62.18 -43.14
N LEU A 277 -21.56 -61.34 -42.45
CA LEU A 277 -22.04 -60.08 -41.89
C LEU A 277 -22.66 -59.20 -42.98
N LEU A 278 -21.92 -58.94 -44.07
CA LEU A 278 -22.38 -58.09 -45.17
C LEU A 278 -23.62 -58.65 -45.86
N ALA A 279 -23.69 -59.97 -46.06
CA ALA A 279 -24.82 -60.65 -46.68
C ALA A 279 -26.05 -60.77 -45.77
N SER A 280 -25.89 -60.70 -44.45
CA SER A 280 -26.98 -60.93 -43.49
C SER A 280 -28.09 -59.88 -43.55
N GLY A 281 -27.79 -58.66 -44.03
CA GLY A 281 -28.71 -57.53 -44.02
C GLY A 281 -29.16 -57.10 -42.62
N ARG A 282 -28.52 -57.61 -41.55
CA ARG A 282 -28.90 -57.33 -40.18
C ARG A 282 -28.46 -55.93 -39.78
N THR A 283 -29.19 -55.32 -38.85
CA THR A 283 -28.85 -54.00 -38.34
C THR A 283 -27.71 -54.13 -37.34
N VAL A 284 -26.55 -53.56 -37.65
CA VAL A 284 -25.32 -53.65 -36.85
C VAL A 284 -24.83 -52.25 -36.50
N THR A 285 -24.27 -52.06 -35.29
CA THR A 285 -23.72 -50.77 -34.86
C THR A 285 -22.40 -50.97 -34.13
N ASP A 286 -21.35 -50.35 -34.64
CA ASP A 286 -19.99 -50.37 -34.12
C ASP A 286 -19.46 -51.78 -33.78
N GLU A 287 -19.86 -52.78 -34.57
CA GLU A 287 -19.34 -54.14 -34.42
C GLU A 287 -17.93 -54.20 -35.01
N VAL A 288 -16.96 -54.62 -34.21
CA VAL A 288 -15.55 -54.60 -34.60
C VAL A 288 -15.20 -55.92 -35.26
N VAL A 289 -14.75 -55.85 -36.51
CA VAL A 289 -14.32 -57.00 -37.29
C VAL A 289 -12.84 -56.85 -37.65
N ALA A 290 -12.09 -57.94 -37.47
CA ALA A 290 -10.70 -58.01 -37.87
C ALA A 290 -10.61 -58.36 -39.36
N VAL A 291 -9.96 -57.50 -40.14
CA VAL A 291 -9.74 -57.71 -41.58
C VAL A 291 -8.25 -57.52 -41.85
N GLY A 292 -7.54 -58.63 -42.06
CA GLY A 292 -6.07 -58.63 -42.12
C GLY A 292 -5.45 -58.15 -40.80
N GLU A 293 -4.59 -57.13 -40.86
CA GLU A 293 -3.96 -56.50 -39.67
C GLU A 293 -4.75 -55.31 -39.09
N ARG A 294 -5.97 -55.03 -39.58
CA ARG A 294 -6.75 -53.85 -39.20
C ARG A 294 -7.99 -54.21 -38.38
N LEU A 295 -8.40 -53.30 -37.48
CA LEU A 295 -9.66 -53.38 -36.75
C LEU A 295 -10.65 -52.37 -37.33
N LEU A 296 -11.70 -52.89 -37.97
CA LEU A 296 -12.74 -52.07 -38.61
C LEU A 296 -13.98 -52.06 -37.74
N ALA A 297 -14.47 -50.86 -37.40
CA ALA A 297 -15.81 -50.71 -36.85
C ALA A 297 -16.82 -50.72 -38.00
N VAL A 298 -17.76 -51.67 -37.96
CA VAL A 298 -18.75 -51.92 -39.00
C VAL A 298 -20.13 -51.47 -38.53
N ASN A 299 -20.81 -50.67 -39.35
CA ASN A 299 -22.17 -50.22 -39.13
C ASN A 299 -23.03 -50.60 -40.33
N GLN A 300 -24.07 -51.42 -40.13
CA GLN A 300 -24.98 -51.84 -41.20
C GLN A 300 -26.42 -51.40 -40.90
N ARG A 301 -27.08 -50.81 -41.89
CA ARG A 301 -28.47 -50.33 -41.82
C ARG A 301 -29.26 -50.73 -43.06
N PRO A 302 -30.50 -51.21 -42.91
CA PRO A 302 -31.40 -51.42 -44.05
C PRO A 302 -31.87 -50.08 -44.63
N THR A 303 -32.12 -50.05 -45.94
CA THR A 303 -32.55 -48.84 -46.69
C THR A 303 -34.05 -48.71 -46.87
N ASP A 304 -34.86 -49.58 -46.25
CA ASP A 304 -36.30 -49.76 -46.50
C ASP A 304 -37.23 -48.84 -45.69
N ARG A 305 -36.71 -47.81 -45.02
CA ARG A 305 -37.46 -47.05 -44.00
C ARG A 305 -38.63 -46.17 -44.50
N ASP A 306 -38.77 -45.93 -45.80
CA ASP A 306 -39.86 -45.12 -46.40
C ASP A 306 -40.38 -45.70 -47.73
N GLY A 307 -40.54 -47.03 -47.82
CA GLY A 307 -41.16 -47.68 -48.99
C GLY A 307 -40.29 -47.75 -50.26
N GLY A 308 -38.98 -47.54 -50.12
CA GLY A 308 -37.99 -47.81 -51.18
C GLY A 308 -37.65 -49.30 -51.33
N PRO A 309 -36.96 -49.71 -52.40
CA PRO A 309 -36.56 -51.11 -52.61
C PRO A 309 -35.69 -51.62 -51.43
N PRO A 310 -35.86 -52.89 -51.01
CA PRO A 310 -35.07 -53.47 -49.92
C PRO A 310 -33.58 -53.43 -50.30
N GLY A 311 -32.71 -53.20 -49.32
CA GLY A 311 -31.27 -53.09 -49.50
C GLY A 311 -30.58 -52.76 -48.18
N SER A 312 -29.25 -52.76 -48.16
CA SER A 312 -28.48 -52.38 -46.97
C SER A 312 -27.28 -51.49 -47.30
N VAL A 313 -27.01 -50.53 -46.41
CA VAL A 313 -25.81 -49.69 -46.45
C VAL A 313 -24.92 -50.11 -45.29
N THR A 314 -23.66 -50.41 -45.61
CA THR A 314 -22.62 -50.71 -44.62
C THR A 314 -21.53 -49.66 -44.66
N THR A 315 -21.14 -49.14 -43.51
CA THR A 315 -19.96 -48.28 -43.36
C THR A 315 -18.88 -48.96 -42.53
N LEU A 316 -17.62 -48.74 -42.92
CA LEU A 316 -16.42 -49.35 -42.36
C LEU A 316 -15.45 -48.25 -41.94
N ARG A 317 -14.99 -48.26 -40.69
CA ARG A 317 -14.03 -47.27 -40.18
C ARG A 317 -12.82 -47.95 -39.57
N ASP A 318 -11.62 -47.57 -40.01
CA ASP A 318 -10.37 -47.99 -39.36
C ASP A 318 -10.23 -47.30 -38.00
N THR A 319 -10.18 -48.10 -36.92
CA THR A 319 -10.11 -47.59 -35.54
C THR A 319 -8.74 -47.80 -34.88
N THR A 320 -7.74 -48.21 -35.66
CA THR A 320 -6.42 -48.62 -35.16
C THR A 320 -5.62 -47.45 -34.56
N GLU A 321 -5.58 -46.27 -35.20
CA GLU A 321 -4.85 -45.08 -34.70
C GLU A 321 -5.60 -44.28 -33.63
N LEU A 322 -6.94 -44.29 -33.65
CA LEU A 322 -7.76 -43.46 -32.76
C LEU A 322 -7.58 -43.86 -31.30
N ARG A 323 -7.44 -45.17 -31.01
CA ARG A 323 -7.18 -45.66 -29.65
C ARG A 323 -5.80 -45.24 -29.12
N ALA A 324 -4.78 -45.16 -29.96
CA ALA A 324 -3.43 -44.73 -29.55
C ALA A 324 -3.35 -43.23 -29.24
N LEU A 325 -4.09 -42.37 -29.97
CA LEU A 325 -4.16 -40.93 -29.72
C LEU A 325 -4.98 -40.55 -28.49
N THR A 326 -6.04 -41.31 -28.21
CA THR A 326 -6.92 -41.04 -27.05
C THR A 326 -6.18 -41.25 -25.73
N GLY A 327 -5.33 -42.28 -25.63
CA GLY A 327 -4.53 -42.56 -24.44
C GLY A 327 -3.54 -41.44 -24.05
N ARG A 328 -2.85 -40.83 -25.02
CA ARG A 328 -1.91 -39.71 -24.75
C ARG A 328 -2.62 -38.43 -24.32
N ALA A 329 -3.77 -38.14 -24.92
CA ALA A 329 -4.57 -36.97 -24.56
C ALA A 329 -5.11 -37.06 -23.13
N ASP A 330 -5.50 -38.25 -22.68
CA ASP A 330 -6.01 -38.47 -21.32
C ASP A 330 -4.91 -38.37 -20.25
N VAL A 331 -3.67 -38.80 -20.55
CA VAL A 331 -2.52 -38.61 -19.64
C VAL A 331 -2.15 -37.12 -19.54
N ALA A 332 -2.05 -36.41 -20.66
CA ALA A 332 -1.77 -34.97 -20.65
C ALA A 332 -2.86 -34.15 -19.92
N ARG A 333 -4.13 -34.55 -20.07
CA ARG A 333 -5.25 -33.91 -19.36
C ARG A 333 -5.21 -34.18 -17.85
N ARG A 334 -4.86 -35.39 -17.43
CA ARG A 334 -4.65 -35.73 -16.01
C ARG A 334 -3.53 -34.91 -15.39
N ARG A 335 -2.38 -34.77 -16.07
CA ARG A 335 -1.26 -33.91 -15.62
C ARG A 335 -1.66 -32.44 -15.48
N LEU A 336 -2.36 -31.89 -16.47
CA LEU A 336 -2.82 -30.50 -16.41
C LEU A 336 -3.82 -30.24 -15.28
N ASN A 337 -4.71 -31.19 -15.01
CA ASN A 337 -5.66 -31.09 -13.89
C ASN A 337 -4.94 -31.12 -12.54
N LEU A 338 -4.02 -32.07 -12.33
CA LEU A 338 -3.23 -32.15 -11.09
C LEU A 338 -2.47 -30.85 -10.81
N LEU A 339 -1.84 -30.28 -11.84
CA LEU A 339 -1.15 -28.99 -11.69
C LEU A 339 -2.13 -27.83 -11.45
N TYR A 340 -3.32 -27.85 -12.05
CA TYR A 340 -4.33 -26.83 -11.81
C TYR A 340 -4.83 -26.85 -10.36
N GLU A 341 -5.12 -28.03 -9.83
CA GLU A 341 -5.51 -28.26 -8.43
C GLU A 341 -4.41 -27.82 -7.47
N ALA A 342 -3.15 -28.22 -7.73
CA ALA A 342 -1.99 -27.78 -6.96
C ALA A 342 -1.87 -26.25 -6.88
N GLY A 343 -2.20 -25.53 -7.96
CA GLY A 343 -2.16 -24.07 -8.00
C GLY A 343 -3.25 -23.39 -7.17
N ALA A 344 -4.32 -24.10 -6.81
CA ALA A 344 -5.38 -23.60 -5.95
C ALA A 344 -5.15 -23.95 -4.47
N GLU A 345 -4.45 -25.05 -4.19
CA GLU A 345 -4.27 -25.59 -2.83
C GLU A 345 -2.91 -25.29 -2.20
N ILE A 346 -1.87 -24.99 -2.99
CA ILE A 346 -0.53 -24.71 -2.48
C ILE A 346 -0.22 -23.22 -2.53
N GLY A 347 0.24 -22.67 -1.41
CA GLY A 347 0.55 -21.26 -1.24
C GLY A 347 -0.70 -20.42 -1.03
N THR A 348 -1.68 -20.96 -0.31
CA THR A 348 -2.93 -20.23 -0.01
C THR A 348 -2.71 -19.09 1.00
N THR A 349 -1.60 -19.14 1.72
CA THR A 349 -1.16 -18.16 2.71
C THR A 349 0.22 -17.60 2.36
N LEU A 350 0.62 -16.51 3.03
CA LEU A 350 1.97 -15.94 2.94
C LEU A 350 2.88 -16.44 4.08
N ASP A 351 2.70 -17.71 4.48
CA ASP A 351 3.48 -18.38 5.51
C ASP A 351 4.29 -19.53 4.91
N VAL A 352 5.60 -19.56 5.20
CA VAL A 352 6.54 -20.55 4.66
C VAL A 352 6.20 -21.96 5.13
N VAL A 353 5.93 -22.14 6.42
CA VAL A 353 5.63 -23.44 7.03
C VAL A 353 4.32 -23.95 6.44
N ARG A 354 3.28 -23.12 6.43
CA ARG A 354 1.97 -23.51 5.91
C ARG A 354 2.01 -23.90 4.44
N THR A 355 2.73 -23.14 3.61
CA THR A 355 2.88 -23.45 2.18
C THR A 355 3.55 -24.81 1.95
N CYS A 356 4.49 -25.19 2.80
CA CYS A 356 5.17 -26.48 2.69
C CYS A 356 4.34 -27.64 3.23
N GLU A 357 3.53 -27.40 4.27
CA GLU A 357 2.50 -28.35 4.72
C GLU A 357 1.52 -28.65 3.58
N GLU A 358 1.01 -27.61 2.92
CA GLU A 358 0.12 -27.73 1.77
C GLU A 358 0.76 -28.54 0.63
N LEU A 359 2.05 -28.31 0.34
CA LEU A 359 2.79 -29.11 -0.64
C LEU A 359 2.86 -30.59 -0.23
N ALA A 360 3.19 -30.89 1.02
CA ALA A 360 3.29 -32.27 1.50
C ALA A 360 1.93 -32.98 1.50
N GLU A 361 0.88 -32.29 1.96
CA GLU A 361 -0.51 -32.78 1.97
C GLU A 361 -1.02 -33.06 0.55
N PHE A 362 -0.80 -32.14 -0.38
CA PHE A 362 -1.19 -32.30 -1.78
C PHE A 362 -0.45 -33.47 -2.44
N ALA A 363 0.87 -33.55 -2.25
CA ALA A 363 1.68 -34.63 -2.81
C ALA A 363 1.24 -36.00 -2.27
N ARG A 364 0.94 -36.12 -0.97
CA ARG A 364 0.41 -37.35 -0.38
C ARG A 364 -0.94 -37.76 -0.97
N ALA A 365 -1.81 -36.79 -1.26
CA ALA A 365 -3.15 -37.08 -1.77
C ALA A 365 -3.15 -37.53 -3.24
N HIS A 366 -2.20 -37.05 -4.05
CA HIS A 366 -2.29 -37.16 -5.50
C HIS A 366 -1.08 -37.76 -6.22
N PHE A 367 0.08 -37.89 -5.55
CA PHE A 367 1.34 -38.18 -6.24
C PHE A 367 2.25 -39.22 -5.55
N ALA A 368 2.33 -39.21 -4.23
CA ALA A 368 3.25 -40.01 -3.43
C ALA A 368 2.58 -40.60 -2.18
N ASP A 369 3.15 -41.66 -1.60
CA ASP A 369 2.63 -42.25 -0.36
C ASP A 369 3.09 -41.43 0.87
N PHE A 370 4.29 -40.86 0.80
CA PHE A 370 4.82 -39.95 1.80
C PHE A 370 5.49 -38.76 1.12
N ALA A 371 5.39 -37.60 1.75
CA ALA A 371 6.03 -36.37 1.32
C ALA A 371 6.67 -35.67 2.53
N THR A 372 7.89 -35.17 2.35
CA THR A 372 8.60 -34.37 3.35
C THR A 372 9.16 -33.12 2.70
N VAL A 373 9.15 -32.01 3.42
CA VAL A 373 9.77 -30.76 2.97
C VAL A 373 10.76 -30.28 4.03
N ASP A 374 12.02 -30.18 3.61
CA ASP A 374 13.13 -29.71 4.43
C ASP A 374 13.55 -28.32 3.92
N VAL A 375 13.55 -27.30 4.78
CA VAL A 375 13.78 -25.88 4.42
C VAL A 375 15.01 -25.36 5.13
N ALA A 376 15.77 -24.48 4.49
CA ALA A 376 16.94 -23.85 5.12
C ALA A 376 16.49 -22.92 6.26
N GLU A 377 17.18 -22.97 7.40
CA GLU A 377 16.83 -22.20 8.61
C GLU A 377 16.71 -20.69 8.34
N ALA A 378 17.53 -20.14 7.42
CA ALA A 378 17.48 -18.73 7.00
C ALA A 378 16.13 -18.36 6.35
N VAL A 379 15.50 -19.25 5.58
CA VAL A 379 14.22 -18.99 4.89
C VAL A 379 13.10 -18.78 5.90
N LEU A 380 13.13 -19.51 7.02
CA LEU A 380 12.15 -19.36 8.11
C LEU A 380 12.22 -17.98 8.78
N ARG A 381 13.38 -17.30 8.70
CA ARG A 381 13.58 -15.92 9.19
C ARG A 381 13.28 -14.85 8.12
N GLY A 382 12.87 -15.26 6.91
CA GLY A 382 12.71 -14.39 5.74
C GLY A 382 14.02 -14.09 5.00
N GLU A 383 15.15 -14.62 5.44
CA GLU A 383 16.46 -14.35 4.86
C GLU A 383 16.71 -15.21 3.61
N GLU A 384 17.64 -14.78 2.77
CA GLU A 384 18.10 -15.60 1.64
C GLU A 384 19.21 -16.53 2.11
N PRO A 385 19.14 -17.85 1.84
CA PRO A 385 20.22 -18.77 2.19
C PRO A 385 21.54 -18.34 1.56
N THR A 386 22.54 -18.03 2.40
CA THR A 386 23.89 -17.64 1.97
C THR A 386 24.82 -18.83 1.73
N ALA A 387 24.53 -19.98 2.34
CA ALA A 387 25.28 -21.21 2.17
C ALA A 387 24.83 -21.99 0.92
N THR A 388 25.78 -22.63 0.23
CA THR A 388 25.51 -23.41 -0.98
C THR A 388 24.96 -24.79 -0.65
N GLY A 389 23.65 -24.99 -0.85
CA GLY A 389 22.99 -26.30 -0.80
C GLY A 389 23.34 -27.09 0.48
N VAL A 390 24.21 -28.09 0.35
CA VAL A 390 24.62 -28.99 1.44
C VAL A 390 25.25 -28.32 2.68
N ASP A 391 25.79 -27.10 2.59
CA ASP A 391 26.40 -26.41 3.74
C ASP A 391 25.38 -25.64 4.61
N ALA A 392 24.12 -25.58 4.19
CA ALA A 392 23.05 -24.96 4.98
C ALA A 392 22.55 -25.87 6.11
N GLU A 393 22.04 -25.27 7.18
CA GLU A 393 21.27 -25.99 8.20
C GLU A 393 19.84 -26.15 7.70
N TRP A 394 19.43 -27.41 7.48
CA TRP A 394 18.09 -27.75 7.00
C TRP A 394 17.23 -28.22 8.16
N ARG A 395 15.97 -27.82 8.17
CA ARG A 395 14.97 -28.25 9.14
C ARG A 395 13.78 -28.84 8.41
N ARG A 396 13.33 -30.01 8.86
CA ARG A 396 12.08 -30.60 8.37
C ARG A 396 10.90 -29.79 8.90
N ILE A 397 10.15 -29.16 8.02
CA ILE A 397 9.04 -28.31 8.42
C ILE A 397 7.68 -28.86 8.00
N ALA A 398 7.65 -29.85 7.11
CA ALA A 398 6.42 -30.54 6.74
C ALA A 398 6.65 -32.04 6.51
N PHE A 399 5.67 -32.82 6.92
CA PHE A 399 5.57 -34.25 6.68
C PHE A 399 4.10 -34.62 6.45
N SER A 400 3.84 -35.46 5.47
CA SER A 400 2.52 -36.05 5.22
C SER A 400 2.68 -37.46 4.69
N GLY A 401 1.99 -38.43 5.28
CA GLY A 401 2.12 -39.84 4.95
C GLY A 401 0.80 -40.60 5.02
N ILE A 402 0.68 -41.71 4.29
CA ILE A 402 -0.47 -42.62 4.39
C ILE A 402 -0.59 -43.32 5.76
N ARG A 403 0.48 -43.29 6.56
CA ARG A 403 0.57 -43.83 7.94
C ARG A 403 1.44 -42.90 8.79
N GLU A 404 1.14 -42.83 10.09
CA GLU A 404 1.94 -42.03 11.04
C GLU A 404 3.20 -42.75 11.52
N ASP A 405 3.19 -44.08 11.56
CA ASP A 405 4.36 -44.89 11.93
C ASP A 405 5.31 -45.00 10.73
N THR A 406 6.44 -44.28 10.79
CA THR A 406 7.43 -44.21 9.72
C THR A 406 8.86 -44.01 10.27
N PRO A 407 9.89 -44.61 9.66
CA PRO A 407 11.30 -44.36 10.03
C PRO A 407 11.86 -43.03 9.48
N LEU A 408 11.05 -42.22 8.79
CA LEU A 408 11.41 -40.87 8.37
C LEU A 408 11.65 -39.96 9.59
N HIS A 409 12.51 -38.94 9.46
CA HIS A 409 12.71 -37.94 10.52
C HIS A 409 11.38 -37.21 10.82
N PRO A 410 11.05 -36.96 12.11
CA PRO A 410 9.89 -36.16 12.47
C PRO A 410 10.06 -34.68 12.06
N VAL A 411 8.95 -33.95 12.03
CA VAL A 411 8.94 -32.47 11.90
C VAL A 411 9.84 -31.86 12.99
N ASP A 412 10.45 -30.73 12.69
CA ASP A 412 11.49 -30.02 13.47
C ASP A 412 12.86 -30.71 13.59
N SER A 413 13.06 -31.86 12.95
CA SER A 413 14.39 -32.47 12.87
C SER A 413 15.36 -31.63 12.05
N MET A 414 16.57 -31.45 12.55
CA MET A 414 17.68 -30.90 11.77
C MET A 414 18.24 -31.97 10.82
N ILE A 415 18.30 -31.65 9.53
CA ILE A 415 18.77 -32.53 8.46
C ILE A 415 20.09 -31.96 7.92
N ARG A 416 21.08 -32.84 7.72
CA ARG A 416 22.38 -32.48 7.15
C ARG A 416 22.67 -33.35 5.95
N PHE A 417 22.58 -32.82 4.73
CA PHE A 417 22.79 -33.60 3.53
C PHE A 417 24.28 -33.85 3.26
N LEU A 418 24.67 -35.11 3.08
CA LEU A 418 26.05 -35.47 2.77
C LEU A 418 26.39 -35.19 1.29
N PRO A 419 27.45 -34.40 0.99
CA PRO A 419 27.91 -34.11 -0.37
C PRO A 419 28.10 -35.31 -1.31
N THR A 420 28.48 -36.45 -0.75
CA THR A 420 28.85 -37.66 -1.51
C THR A 420 27.64 -38.49 -1.92
N THR A 421 26.46 -38.20 -1.36
CA THR A 421 25.23 -38.90 -1.72
C THR A 421 24.65 -38.32 -3.01
N PRO A 422 23.87 -39.11 -3.78
CA PRO A 422 23.14 -38.61 -4.95
C PRO A 422 22.29 -37.38 -4.60
N LEU A 423 21.57 -37.43 -3.47
CA LEU A 423 20.75 -36.34 -2.95
C LEU A 423 21.58 -35.07 -2.66
N GLY A 424 22.70 -35.19 -1.95
CA GLY A 424 23.56 -34.05 -1.64
C GLY A 424 24.23 -33.45 -2.88
N THR A 425 24.57 -34.28 -3.88
CA THR A 425 25.11 -33.81 -5.16
C THR A 425 24.05 -33.07 -5.97
N GLY A 426 22.84 -33.62 -6.07
CA GLY A 426 21.70 -32.98 -6.72
C GLY A 426 21.35 -31.65 -6.08
N LEU A 427 21.27 -31.60 -4.74
CA LEU A 427 21.01 -30.37 -4.00
C LEU A 427 22.10 -29.31 -4.22
N ARG A 428 23.37 -29.68 -4.27
CA ARG A 428 24.48 -28.75 -4.57
C ARG A 428 24.37 -28.16 -5.98
N ARG A 429 23.92 -28.95 -6.96
CA ARG A 429 23.74 -28.53 -8.36
C ARG A 429 22.39 -27.87 -8.63
N GLY A 430 21.43 -28.01 -7.70
CA GLY A 430 20.05 -27.59 -7.91
C GLY A 430 19.33 -28.48 -8.93
N GLU A 431 19.69 -29.77 -8.99
CA GLU A 431 19.15 -30.79 -9.90
C GLU A 431 18.25 -31.76 -9.12
N ALA A 432 17.18 -32.22 -9.76
CA ALA A 432 16.31 -33.26 -9.19
C ALA A 432 17.00 -34.63 -9.24
N VAL A 433 16.65 -35.49 -8.27
CA VAL A 433 17.20 -36.83 -8.14
C VAL A 433 16.05 -37.82 -8.07
N LEU A 434 16.07 -38.83 -8.95
CA LEU A 434 15.16 -39.96 -8.93
C LEU A 434 15.97 -41.23 -8.59
N ASP A 435 15.52 -41.97 -7.57
CA ASP A 435 15.96 -43.34 -7.32
C ASP A 435 14.74 -44.27 -7.43
N THR A 436 14.79 -45.18 -8.40
CA THR A 436 13.72 -46.11 -8.72
C THR A 436 13.80 -47.41 -7.92
N ASP A 437 14.95 -47.69 -7.29
CA ASP A 437 15.19 -48.90 -6.50
C ASP A 437 16.09 -48.59 -5.28
N LEU A 438 15.44 -48.19 -4.19
CA LEU A 438 16.12 -47.92 -2.93
C LEU A 438 16.82 -49.15 -2.35
N ALA A 439 16.33 -50.38 -2.63
CA ALA A 439 16.92 -51.60 -2.12
C ALA A 439 18.27 -51.95 -2.78
N ALA A 440 18.57 -51.36 -3.95
CA ALA A 440 19.87 -51.47 -4.60
C ALA A 440 21.00 -50.76 -3.85
N PHE A 441 20.67 -49.86 -2.90
CA PHE A 441 21.65 -49.11 -2.11
C PHE A 441 22.72 -48.43 -3.00
N SER A 442 22.24 -47.68 -3.99
CA SER A 442 23.03 -47.00 -5.03
C SER A 442 23.94 -45.86 -4.53
N GLY A 443 23.92 -45.54 -3.24
CA GLY A 443 24.73 -44.49 -2.61
C GLY A 443 23.94 -43.60 -1.65
N TRP A 444 22.61 -43.54 -1.78
CA TRP A 444 21.73 -42.75 -0.92
C TRP A 444 21.80 -43.15 0.56
N GLN A 445 22.05 -44.43 0.85
CA GLN A 445 22.15 -45.00 2.19
C GLN A 445 23.32 -44.45 3.03
N GLN A 446 24.32 -43.83 2.39
CA GLN A 446 25.45 -43.25 3.11
C GLN A 446 25.02 -42.08 4.01
N GLN A 447 23.86 -41.46 3.73
CA GLN A 447 23.27 -40.39 4.54
C GLN A 447 23.01 -40.81 5.99
N ASP A 448 22.40 -41.97 6.19
CA ASP A 448 22.16 -42.61 7.49
C ASP A 448 21.98 -44.13 7.24
N PRO A 449 23.05 -44.94 7.35
CA PRO A 449 23.00 -46.35 6.98
C PRO A 449 22.03 -47.18 7.83
N ALA A 450 21.77 -46.80 9.08
CA ALA A 450 20.84 -47.52 9.95
C ALA A 450 19.39 -47.24 9.54
N ARG A 451 19.07 -45.97 9.32
CA ARG A 451 17.72 -45.53 8.89
C ARG A 451 17.40 -45.96 7.46
N ALA A 452 18.38 -45.97 6.57
CA ALA A 452 18.21 -46.46 5.20
C ALA A 452 17.71 -47.91 5.18
N ARG A 453 18.26 -48.78 6.05
CA ARG A 453 17.76 -50.17 6.19
C ARG A 453 16.34 -50.20 6.72
N GLN A 454 16.03 -49.40 7.74
CA GLN A 454 14.68 -49.32 8.30
C GLN A 454 13.64 -48.85 7.28
N LEU A 455 13.99 -47.89 6.41
CA LEU A 455 13.13 -47.41 5.33
C LEU A 455 12.83 -48.55 4.33
N VAL A 456 13.84 -49.28 3.86
CA VAL A 456 13.64 -50.41 2.95
C VAL A 456 12.84 -51.54 3.62
N GLU A 457 13.13 -51.86 4.89
CA GLU A 457 12.37 -52.85 5.67
C GLU A 457 10.91 -52.44 5.89
N HIS A 458 10.63 -51.13 6.03
CA HIS A 458 9.28 -50.56 6.06
C HIS A 458 8.60 -50.49 4.69
N GLY A 459 9.29 -50.94 3.64
CA GLY A 459 8.74 -51.08 2.29
C GLY A 459 8.88 -49.84 1.41
N PHE A 460 9.69 -48.85 1.78
CA PHE A 460 10.05 -47.74 0.89
C PHE A 460 10.96 -48.27 -0.23
N HIS A 461 10.58 -48.04 -1.49
CA HIS A 461 11.31 -48.59 -2.64
C HIS A 461 11.69 -47.56 -3.71
N SER A 462 11.08 -46.37 -3.72
CA SER A 462 11.42 -45.33 -4.69
C SER A 462 11.27 -43.93 -4.10
N VAL A 463 12.13 -42.99 -4.52
CA VAL A 463 12.12 -41.59 -4.08
C VAL A 463 12.40 -40.63 -5.23
N ILE A 464 11.69 -39.51 -5.23
CA ILE A 464 12.04 -38.31 -5.99
C ILE A 464 12.42 -37.22 -4.98
N ALA A 465 13.56 -36.57 -5.18
CA ALA A 465 13.98 -35.41 -4.41
C ALA A 465 14.23 -34.21 -5.33
N ILE A 466 13.55 -33.09 -5.05
CA ILE A 466 13.61 -31.89 -5.89
C ILE A 466 13.94 -30.66 -5.04
N PRO A 467 15.01 -29.93 -5.38
CA PRO A 467 15.31 -28.64 -4.76
C PRO A 467 14.21 -27.60 -5.00
N LEU A 468 13.72 -26.95 -3.94
CA LEU A 468 12.83 -25.80 -4.00
C LEU A 468 13.63 -24.58 -4.46
N ARG A 469 13.73 -24.39 -5.78
CA ARG A 469 14.52 -23.31 -6.38
C ARG A 469 13.64 -22.16 -6.83
N ALA A 470 13.95 -20.96 -6.36
CA ALA A 470 13.30 -19.73 -6.80
C ALA A 470 14.35 -18.62 -7.03
N ARG A 471 14.28 -17.96 -8.19
CA ARG A 471 15.10 -16.79 -8.54
C ARG A 471 16.62 -16.96 -8.32
N GLY A 472 17.11 -18.19 -8.48
CA GLY A 472 18.54 -18.50 -8.36
C GLY A 472 18.98 -19.05 -7.01
N ALA A 473 18.14 -18.99 -5.97
CA ALA A 473 18.41 -19.55 -4.65
C ALA A 473 17.69 -20.88 -4.41
N ILE A 474 18.30 -21.76 -3.61
CA ILE A 474 17.69 -23.02 -3.14
C ILE A 474 17.15 -22.76 -1.73
N LEU A 475 15.83 -22.82 -1.60
CA LEU A 475 15.12 -22.51 -0.35
C LEU A 475 14.91 -23.74 0.52
N GLY A 476 14.84 -24.91 -0.10
CA GLY A 476 14.45 -26.18 0.51
C GLY A 476 14.68 -27.36 -0.42
N VAL A 477 14.27 -28.54 0.02
CA VAL A 477 14.13 -29.75 -0.79
C VAL A 477 12.82 -30.45 -0.43
N ALA A 478 12.06 -30.84 -1.45
CA ALA A 478 10.89 -31.69 -1.31
C ALA A 478 11.29 -33.12 -1.66
N LEU A 479 10.95 -34.09 -0.81
CA LEU A 479 11.16 -35.51 -1.05
C LEU A 479 9.82 -36.24 -1.08
N PHE A 480 9.58 -36.97 -2.15
CA PHE A 480 8.39 -37.77 -2.41
C PHE A 480 8.77 -39.24 -2.42
N TRP A 481 8.05 -40.06 -1.66
CA TRP A 481 8.38 -41.46 -1.46
C TRP A 481 7.20 -42.36 -1.85
N ARG A 482 7.51 -43.48 -2.50
CA ARG A 482 6.57 -44.59 -2.73
C ARG A 482 6.98 -45.83 -1.95
N SER A 483 5.98 -46.55 -1.47
CA SER A 483 6.10 -47.71 -0.61
C SER A 483 5.08 -48.81 -0.96
N ALA A 484 5.49 -50.07 -0.77
CA ALA A 484 4.70 -51.31 -0.79
C ALA A 484 3.69 -51.55 -1.94
N GLN A 485 2.64 -50.73 -2.07
CA GLN A 485 1.50 -50.94 -2.96
C GLN A 485 1.55 -50.08 -4.24
N SER A 486 2.32 -49.00 -4.22
CA SER A 486 2.43 -48.06 -5.34
C SER A 486 3.57 -48.47 -6.29
N GLU A 487 3.39 -48.31 -7.60
CA GLU A 487 4.45 -48.61 -8.58
C GLU A 487 5.64 -47.65 -8.41
N PRO A 488 6.91 -48.07 -8.62
CA PRO A 488 8.07 -47.19 -8.56
C PRO A 488 7.90 -45.93 -9.42
N PHE A 489 8.56 -44.83 -9.05
CA PHE A 489 8.52 -43.61 -9.87
C PHE A 489 9.22 -43.82 -11.22
N GLU A 490 8.69 -43.20 -12.27
CA GLU A 490 9.29 -43.17 -13.61
C GLU A 490 9.79 -41.77 -13.98
N ASP A 491 10.53 -41.64 -15.09
CA ASP A 491 11.01 -40.33 -15.60
C ASP A 491 9.85 -39.35 -15.90
N GLU A 492 8.68 -39.86 -16.27
CA GLU A 492 7.48 -39.04 -16.46
C GLU A 492 6.98 -38.42 -15.15
N ASP A 493 7.08 -39.17 -14.03
CA ASP A 493 6.72 -38.69 -12.69
C ASP A 493 7.68 -37.59 -12.23
N LEU A 494 8.98 -37.72 -12.53
CA LEU A 494 10.00 -36.71 -12.22
C LEU A 494 9.64 -35.35 -12.82
N SER A 495 9.22 -35.33 -14.09
CA SER A 495 8.82 -34.11 -14.78
C SER A 495 7.61 -33.42 -14.14
N VAL A 496 6.65 -34.20 -13.64
CA VAL A 496 5.45 -33.68 -12.95
C VAL A 496 5.82 -33.11 -11.58
N ALA A 497 6.66 -33.84 -10.84
CA ALA A 497 7.13 -33.42 -9.53
C ALA A 497 7.95 -32.13 -9.63
N GLU A 498 8.81 -31.97 -10.64
CA GLU A 498 9.57 -30.74 -10.88
C GLU A 498 8.65 -29.53 -11.10
N GLU A 499 7.58 -29.69 -11.90
CA GLU A 499 6.60 -28.62 -12.12
C GLU A 499 5.81 -28.27 -10.85
N LEU A 500 5.45 -29.27 -10.05
CA LEU A 500 4.76 -29.09 -8.77
C LEU A 500 5.65 -28.32 -7.78
N VAL A 501 6.88 -28.77 -7.58
CA VAL A 501 7.84 -28.17 -6.65
C VAL A 501 8.30 -26.79 -7.12
N ALA A 502 8.44 -26.56 -8.43
CA ALA A 502 8.75 -25.23 -8.97
C ALA A 502 7.67 -24.20 -8.63
N ARG A 503 6.39 -24.58 -8.63
CA ARG A 503 5.29 -23.69 -8.21
C ARG A 503 5.31 -23.44 -6.72
N ALA A 504 5.47 -24.48 -5.92
CA ALA A 504 5.59 -24.36 -4.48
C ALA A 504 6.80 -23.49 -4.08
N ALA A 505 7.94 -23.63 -4.76
CA ALA A 505 9.14 -22.84 -4.53
C ALA A 505 8.90 -21.34 -4.73
N VAL A 506 8.10 -20.95 -5.73
CA VAL A 506 7.71 -19.54 -5.93
C VAL A 506 6.84 -19.04 -4.77
N ASN A 507 5.89 -19.84 -4.30
CA ASN A 507 5.05 -19.47 -3.16
C ASN A 507 5.85 -19.37 -1.85
N VAL A 508 6.78 -20.30 -1.62
CA VAL A 508 7.72 -20.25 -0.49
C VAL A 508 8.62 -19.01 -0.57
N ASP A 509 9.15 -18.64 -1.75
CA ASP A 509 9.92 -17.39 -1.90
C ASP A 509 9.07 -16.15 -1.63
N ASN A 510 7.80 -16.16 -2.06
CA ASN A 510 6.88 -15.05 -1.81
C ASN A 510 6.59 -14.91 -0.30
N ALA A 511 6.30 -16.00 0.39
CA ALA A 511 6.09 -16.02 1.84
C ALA A 511 7.35 -15.57 2.61
N ARG A 512 8.54 -16.04 2.21
CA ARG A 512 9.84 -15.61 2.76
C ARG A 512 10.06 -14.10 2.61
N ARG A 513 9.87 -13.57 1.39
CA ARG A 513 10.03 -12.13 1.11
C ARG A 513 9.06 -11.29 1.91
N TYR A 514 7.81 -11.73 1.99
CA TYR A 514 6.79 -11.09 2.81
C TYR A 514 7.22 -11.05 4.28
N THR A 515 7.71 -12.17 4.83
CA THR A 515 8.24 -12.26 6.20
C THR A 515 9.39 -11.28 6.42
N ARG A 516 10.33 -11.17 5.47
CA ARG A 516 11.45 -10.22 5.55
C ARG A 516 11.00 -8.77 5.55
N GLU A 517 10.17 -8.40 4.58
CA GLU A 517 9.65 -7.03 4.46
C GLU A 517 8.88 -6.64 5.72
N HIS A 518 8.06 -7.56 6.24
CA HIS A 518 7.32 -7.37 7.49
C HIS A 518 8.25 -7.18 8.70
N ASN A 519 9.24 -8.05 8.88
CA ASN A 519 10.20 -7.97 9.99
C ASN A 519 11.03 -6.67 9.93
N MET A 520 11.43 -6.24 8.72
CA MET A 520 12.14 -4.97 8.52
C MET A 520 11.27 -3.77 8.89
N ALA A 521 10.01 -3.76 8.46
CA ALA A 521 9.05 -2.71 8.80
C ALA A 521 8.86 -2.58 10.32
N VAL A 522 8.57 -3.70 11.00
CA VAL A 522 8.37 -3.73 12.47
C VAL A 522 9.62 -3.29 13.22
N THR A 523 10.81 -3.72 12.77
CA THR A 523 12.07 -3.34 13.40
C THR A 523 12.35 -1.85 13.27
N LEU A 524 12.13 -1.29 12.07
CA LEU A 524 12.27 0.16 11.84
C LEU A 524 11.30 0.94 12.72
N GLN A 525 10.02 0.55 12.76
CA GLN A 525 9.00 1.21 13.58
C GLN A 525 9.39 1.24 15.06
N ARG A 526 9.82 0.10 15.61
CA ARG A 526 10.27 0.00 17.02
C ARG A 526 11.50 0.86 17.30
N SER A 527 12.39 1.03 16.32
CA SER A 527 13.55 1.91 16.45
C SER A 527 13.21 3.41 16.41
N LEU A 528 12.08 3.76 15.79
CA LEU A 528 11.63 5.14 15.64
C LEU A 528 10.74 5.62 16.79
N LEU A 529 10.19 4.73 17.60
CA LEU A 529 9.39 5.06 18.79
C LEU A 529 10.24 5.14 20.07
N PRO A 530 9.76 5.82 21.13
CA PRO A 530 10.47 5.88 22.41
C PRO A 530 10.69 4.47 23.00
N HIS A 531 11.91 4.18 23.46
CA HIS A 531 12.27 2.91 24.10
C HIS A 531 11.86 2.81 25.57
N GLY A 532 11.33 3.89 26.14
CA GLY A 532 10.95 4.01 27.54
C GLY A 532 10.50 5.44 27.87
N VAL A 533 9.95 5.62 29.06
CA VAL A 533 9.67 6.96 29.60
C VAL A 533 11.00 7.53 30.11
N PRO A 534 11.43 8.72 29.68
CA PRO A 534 12.63 9.33 30.24
C PRO A 534 12.42 9.71 31.70
N GLU A 535 13.52 9.79 32.44
CA GLU A 535 13.47 10.20 33.85
C GLU A 535 13.00 11.66 34.00
N GLN A 536 11.87 11.85 34.68
CA GLN A 536 11.29 13.16 35.03
C GLN A 536 10.35 13.04 36.23
N SER A 537 10.02 14.16 36.88
CA SER A 537 9.21 14.21 38.12
C SER A 537 7.88 14.96 37.99
N ALA A 538 7.62 15.59 36.85
CA ALA A 538 6.48 16.46 36.62
C ALA A 538 5.16 15.70 36.43
N ILE A 539 5.21 14.50 35.86
CA ILE A 539 4.03 13.66 35.62
C ILE A 539 4.32 12.19 35.91
N ASP A 540 3.29 11.44 36.27
CA ASP A 540 3.29 9.98 36.20
C ASP A 540 2.63 9.56 34.87
N VAL A 541 3.27 8.73 34.06
CA VAL A 541 2.89 8.59 32.65
C VAL A 541 2.89 7.15 32.18
N ALA A 542 1.83 6.78 31.48
CA ALA A 542 1.70 5.53 30.75
C ALA A 542 1.35 5.80 29.29
N TYR A 543 1.83 4.95 28.41
CA TYR A 543 1.49 5.00 27.00
C TYR A 543 1.22 3.62 26.43
N ARG A 544 0.48 3.57 25.33
CA ARG A 544 0.26 2.37 24.53
C ARG A 544 0.35 2.73 23.06
N TYR A 545 1.03 1.84 22.33
CA TYR A 545 1.12 1.91 20.88
C TYR A 545 0.65 0.58 20.30
N LEU A 546 -0.43 0.60 19.52
CA LEU A 546 -0.95 -0.56 18.81
C LEU A 546 -0.85 -0.30 17.31
N PRO A 547 -0.01 -1.04 16.56
CA PRO A 547 0.07 -0.88 15.13
C PRO A 547 -1.17 -1.45 14.42
N ALA A 548 -1.51 -0.90 13.26
CA ALA A 548 -2.62 -1.39 12.43
C ALA A 548 -2.45 -2.87 12.03
N GLN A 549 -3.46 -3.71 12.30
CA GLN A 549 -3.51 -5.10 11.87
C GLN A 549 -4.12 -5.25 10.48
N ALA A 550 -3.44 -4.74 9.45
CA ALA A 550 -3.83 -4.97 8.06
C ALA A 550 -2.67 -5.54 7.25
N GLY A 551 -2.46 -6.87 7.33
CA GLY A 551 -1.97 -7.78 6.28
C GLY A 551 -0.73 -7.45 5.43
N LEU A 552 -0.06 -6.31 5.61
CA LEU A 552 0.96 -5.76 4.72
C LEU A 552 1.86 -4.78 5.49
N GLY A 553 2.43 -5.21 6.63
CA GLY A 553 3.62 -4.59 7.24
C GLY A 553 3.72 -3.06 7.17
N GLY A 554 2.60 -2.37 7.34
CA GLY A 554 2.54 -0.92 7.22
C GLY A 554 3.19 -0.34 8.46
N VAL A 555 4.34 0.29 8.29
CA VAL A 555 4.90 1.11 9.37
C VAL A 555 3.98 2.29 9.56
N GLY A 556 3.57 2.54 10.81
CA GLY A 556 2.62 3.59 11.13
C GLY A 556 3.18 5.00 11.07
N GLY A 557 2.29 5.93 10.77
CA GLY A 557 2.53 7.38 10.83
C GLY A 557 2.45 7.94 12.25
N ASP A 558 1.70 7.27 13.14
CA ASP A 558 1.47 7.68 14.52
C ASP A 558 2.72 7.65 15.40
N TRP A 559 2.89 8.69 16.21
CA TRP A 559 3.90 8.73 17.27
C TRP A 559 3.43 9.51 18.49
N PHE A 560 4.15 9.30 19.59
CA PHE A 560 4.05 10.10 20.79
C PHE A 560 5.45 10.29 21.39
N ASP A 561 5.62 11.31 22.23
CA ASP A 561 6.85 11.50 22.98
C ASP A 561 6.59 12.19 24.32
N VAL A 562 7.52 11.97 25.26
CA VAL A 562 7.57 12.62 26.57
C VAL A 562 8.97 13.20 26.71
N ILE A 563 9.08 14.52 26.76
CA ILE A 563 10.37 15.22 26.65
C ILE A 563 10.60 16.07 27.90
N PRO A 564 11.61 15.73 28.74
CA PRO A 564 12.00 16.59 29.86
C PRO A 564 12.51 17.93 29.34
N LEU A 565 11.98 19.02 29.88
CA LEU A 565 12.35 20.39 29.54
C LEU A 565 13.06 21.07 30.71
N PRO A 566 13.80 22.16 30.46
CA PRO A 566 14.42 22.94 31.54
C PRO A 566 13.40 23.44 32.57
N GLY A 567 13.80 23.54 33.84
CA GLY A 567 12.91 24.01 34.91
C GLY A 567 11.98 22.95 35.46
N ALA A 568 12.39 21.67 35.44
CA ALA A 568 11.58 20.51 35.83
C ALA A 568 10.26 20.36 35.05
N ARG A 569 10.14 21.02 33.90
CA ARG A 569 8.95 20.94 33.05
C ARG A 569 8.99 19.69 32.18
N VAL A 570 7.84 19.30 31.62
CA VAL A 570 7.76 18.20 30.67
C VAL A 570 6.91 18.59 29.48
N ALA A 571 7.37 18.21 28.28
CA ALA A 571 6.59 18.28 27.06
C ALA A 571 5.96 16.91 26.75
N LEU A 572 4.71 16.94 26.30
CA LEU A 572 3.96 15.78 25.83
C LEU A 572 3.56 16.02 24.39
N VAL A 573 3.78 15.00 23.58
CA VAL A 573 3.65 15.09 22.13
C VAL A 573 2.83 13.90 21.66
N VAL A 574 1.89 14.16 20.77
CA VAL A 574 1.23 13.13 19.97
C VAL A 574 1.06 13.67 18.55
N GLY A 575 1.21 12.82 17.55
CA GLY A 575 1.03 13.21 16.17
C GLY A 575 0.79 12.01 15.27
N ASP A 576 0.35 12.34 14.07
CA ASP A 576 0.07 11.38 13.00
C ASP A 576 0.53 11.97 11.67
N VAL A 577 1.19 11.15 10.85
CA VAL A 577 1.61 11.51 9.50
C VAL A 577 0.63 10.89 8.51
N VAL A 578 0.05 11.73 7.65
CA VAL A 578 -0.92 11.30 6.65
C VAL A 578 -0.33 10.23 5.74
N GLY A 579 -1.00 9.08 5.67
CA GLY A 579 -0.61 7.93 4.87
C GLY A 579 -0.07 6.79 5.72
N HIS A 580 0.40 5.72 5.07
CA HIS A 580 0.87 4.52 5.77
C HIS A 580 2.10 3.93 5.07
N GLY A 581 2.93 3.22 5.83
CA GLY A 581 4.12 2.54 5.32
C GLY A 581 5.41 3.32 5.51
N LEU A 582 6.46 2.88 4.81
CA LEU A 582 7.84 3.32 5.05
C LEU A 582 8.05 4.84 4.93
N HIS A 583 7.32 5.49 4.04
CA HIS A 583 7.42 6.94 3.84
C HIS A 583 6.83 7.72 5.03
N ALA A 584 5.63 7.35 5.50
CA ALA A 584 5.02 7.96 6.68
C ALA A 584 5.92 7.82 7.92
N ALA A 585 6.50 6.62 8.09
CA ALA A 585 7.47 6.34 9.15
C ALA A 585 8.73 7.20 9.09
N ALA A 586 9.28 7.41 7.89
CA ALA A 586 10.47 8.23 7.71
C ALA A 586 10.17 9.70 8.03
N THR A 587 9.02 10.22 7.61
CA THR A 587 8.55 11.56 7.97
C THR A 587 8.30 11.70 9.47
N MET A 588 7.66 10.71 10.09
CA MET A 588 7.49 10.64 11.54
C MET A 588 8.84 10.71 12.28
N GLY A 589 9.82 9.90 11.88
CA GLY A 589 11.16 9.92 12.47
C GLY A 589 11.87 11.27 12.33
N ARG A 590 11.72 11.93 11.19
CA ARG A 590 12.23 13.30 10.95
C ARG A 590 11.54 14.31 11.87
N LEU A 591 10.21 14.25 11.99
CA LEU A 591 9.43 15.14 12.85
C LEU A 591 9.78 14.96 14.32
N ARG A 592 9.80 13.71 14.80
CA ARG A 592 10.21 13.37 16.16
C ARG A 592 11.59 13.94 16.51
N THR A 593 12.56 13.75 15.60
CA THR A 593 13.91 14.31 15.78
C THR A 593 13.90 15.83 15.81
N ALA A 594 13.11 16.47 14.95
CA ALA A 594 12.96 17.92 14.92
C ALA A 594 12.34 18.46 16.20
N ILE A 595 11.30 17.80 16.73
CA ILE A 595 10.65 18.15 17.99
C ILE A 595 11.65 18.09 19.14
N HIS A 596 12.44 17.01 19.23
CA HIS A 596 13.51 16.94 20.22
C HIS A 596 14.48 18.11 20.10
N ASN A 597 14.96 18.43 18.89
CA ASN A 597 15.89 19.53 18.69
C ASN A 597 15.27 20.89 19.06
N PHE A 598 14.04 21.19 18.63
CA PHE A 598 13.36 22.44 18.95
C PHE A 598 12.98 22.54 20.43
N SER A 599 12.68 21.42 21.09
CA SER A 599 12.42 21.39 22.53
C SER A 599 13.65 21.77 23.37
N THR A 600 14.87 21.49 22.90
CA THR A 600 16.10 21.93 23.58
C THR A 600 16.30 23.44 23.57
N LEU A 601 15.66 24.14 22.62
CA LEU A 601 15.64 25.59 22.54
C LEU A 601 14.56 26.21 23.45
N ASP A 602 13.77 25.38 24.14
CA ASP A 602 12.74 25.80 25.09
C ASP A 602 11.72 26.78 24.48
N LEU A 603 11.34 26.51 23.22
CA LEU A 603 10.37 27.30 22.46
C LEU A 603 8.95 27.08 23.00
N PRO A 604 8.08 28.11 22.95
CA PRO A 604 6.66 27.94 23.24
C PRO A 604 5.98 27.04 22.19
N PRO A 605 4.84 26.39 22.53
CA PRO A 605 4.22 25.38 21.66
C PRO A 605 3.86 25.86 20.25
N ASP A 606 3.35 27.09 20.11
CA ASP A 606 3.00 27.70 18.84
C ASP A 606 4.21 27.94 17.92
N GLU A 607 5.31 28.47 18.47
CA GLU A 607 6.55 28.69 17.71
C GLU A 607 7.20 27.36 17.30
N LEU A 608 7.17 26.35 18.19
CA LEU A 608 7.65 25.02 17.87
C LEU A 608 6.84 24.41 16.71
N LEU A 609 5.51 24.46 16.76
CA LEU A 609 4.67 23.96 15.66
C LEU A 609 4.89 24.74 14.37
N TRP A 610 5.16 26.05 14.44
CA TRP A 610 5.52 26.86 13.28
C TRP A 610 6.83 26.38 12.61
N HIS A 611 7.85 26.06 13.40
CA HIS A 611 9.09 25.48 12.87
C HIS A 611 8.90 24.08 12.28
N LEU A 612 8.02 23.26 12.86
CA LEU A 612 7.66 21.96 12.28
C LEU A 612 6.91 22.12 10.95
N ASP A 613 5.98 23.06 10.85
CA ASP A 613 5.24 23.35 9.61
C ASP A 613 6.21 23.71 8.47
N ALA A 614 7.18 24.59 8.76
CA ALA A 614 8.22 24.95 7.81
C ALA A 614 9.12 23.77 7.41
N LEU A 615 9.36 22.82 8.33
CA LEU A 615 10.14 21.61 8.06
C LEU A 615 9.37 20.63 7.17
N VAL A 616 8.09 20.39 7.43
CA VAL A 616 7.23 19.54 6.58
C VAL A 616 7.13 20.14 5.18
N ALA A 617 6.89 21.45 5.06
CA ALA A 617 6.83 22.14 3.78
C ALA A 617 8.13 22.02 2.97
N ARG A 618 9.28 21.87 3.63
CA ARG A 618 10.58 21.65 2.97
C ARG A 618 10.78 20.18 2.56
N ILE A 619 10.37 19.24 3.41
CA ILE A 619 10.37 17.80 3.05
C ILE A 619 9.55 17.57 1.78
N ASP A 620 8.36 18.16 1.69
CA ASP A 620 7.50 18.06 0.51
C ASP A 620 8.14 18.62 -0.76
N GLN A 621 8.90 19.72 -0.64
CA GLN A 621 9.60 20.33 -1.78
C GLN A 621 10.76 19.47 -2.29
N ASP A 622 11.54 18.90 -1.37
CA ASP A 622 12.68 18.06 -1.72
C ASP A 622 12.21 16.76 -2.42
N GLU A 623 11.09 16.17 -1.98
CA GLU A 623 10.58 14.93 -2.55
C GLU A 623 9.84 15.10 -3.89
N ALA A 624 9.18 16.25 -4.09
CA ALA A 624 8.58 16.61 -5.38
C ALA A 624 9.63 16.78 -6.50
N ALA A 625 10.89 17.06 -6.14
CA ALA A 625 12.00 17.13 -7.10
C ALA A 625 12.47 15.75 -7.58
N ASP A 626 12.37 14.72 -6.72
CA ASP A 626 12.86 13.36 -6.99
C ASP A 626 11.81 12.41 -7.57
N SER A 627 10.51 12.72 -7.45
CA SER A 627 9.45 11.85 -7.97
C SER A 627 8.17 12.59 -8.38
N ALA A 628 7.73 12.34 -9.62
CA ALA A 628 6.52 12.94 -10.20
C ALA A 628 5.18 12.40 -9.62
N ASP A 629 5.22 11.66 -8.51
CA ASP A 629 4.09 10.91 -7.92
C ASP A 629 4.02 11.03 -6.38
N ALA A 630 4.85 11.87 -5.75
CA ALA A 630 4.78 12.09 -4.31
C ALA A 630 3.56 12.98 -3.98
N GLY A 631 2.62 12.44 -3.21
CA GLY A 631 1.52 13.21 -2.62
C GLY A 631 2.05 14.23 -1.61
N VAL A 632 1.24 15.24 -1.28
CA VAL A 632 1.55 16.22 -0.23
C VAL A 632 1.61 15.49 1.12
N THR A 633 2.73 15.57 1.83
CA THR A 633 2.92 14.90 3.13
C THR A 633 2.37 15.80 4.23
N GLY A 634 1.08 15.66 4.56
CA GLY A 634 0.50 16.33 5.71
C GLY A 634 0.86 15.60 7.02
N ALA A 635 0.99 16.33 8.12
CA ALA A 635 1.06 15.72 9.45
C ALA A 635 0.20 16.50 10.46
N THR A 636 -0.40 15.80 11.41
CA THR A 636 -1.05 16.39 12.56
C THR A 636 -0.15 16.27 13.78
N CYS A 637 -0.20 17.27 14.67
CA CYS A 637 0.59 17.26 15.90
C CYS A 637 -0.11 18.04 17.00
N LEU A 638 -0.06 17.53 18.23
CA LEU A 638 -0.37 18.26 19.44
C LEU A 638 0.88 18.29 20.33
N TYR A 639 1.20 19.47 20.82
CA TYR A 639 2.36 19.71 21.70
C TYR A 639 1.88 20.43 22.96
N ALA A 640 2.15 19.84 24.12
CA ALA A 640 1.73 20.33 25.43
C ALA A 640 2.94 20.45 26.36
N ILE A 641 3.13 21.60 27.02
CA ILE A 641 4.15 21.79 28.05
C ILE A 641 3.46 21.89 29.40
N TYR A 642 3.84 21.05 30.37
CA TYR A 642 3.38 21.14 31.75
C TYR A 642 4.48 21.65 32.69
N ASP A 643 4.16 22.67 33.47
CA ASP A 643 5.00 23.19 34.55
C ASP A 643 4.49 22.72 35.92
N PRO A 644 5.22 21.80 36.61
CA PRO A 644 4.78 21.26 37.90
C PRO A 644 4.85 22.26 39.06
N VAL A 645 5.54 23.39 38.89
CA VAL A 645 5.64 24.42 39.95
C VAL A 645 4.39 25.29 39.96
N SER A 646 3.99 25.81 38.80
CA SER A 646 2.77 26.62 38.67
C SER A 646 1.52 25.75 38.52
N GLY A 647 1.69 24.52 38.05
CA GLY A 647 0.65 23.64 37.53
C GLY A 647 0.03 24.15 36.23
N ARG A 648 0.72 25.02 35.49
CA ARG A 648 0.25 25.54 34.21
C ARG A 648 0.61 24.57 33.08
N CYS A 649 -0.37 24.26 32.24
CA CYS A 649 -0.20 23.50 31.01
C CYS A 649 -0.48 24.40 29.80
N THR A 650 0.51 24.58 28.94
CA THR A 650 0.37 25.35 27.69
C THR A 650 0.37 24.39 26.51
N MET A 651 -0.63 24.49 25.64
CA MET A 651 -0.88 23.54 24.55
C MET A 651 -1.08 24.25 23.22
N ALA A 652 -0.58 23.66 22.14
CA ALA A 652 -0.94 24.04 20.77
C ALA A 652 -1.19 22.79 19.93
N ARG A 653 -2.03 22.91 18.88
CA ARG A 653 -2.33 21.81 17.96
C ARG A 653 -2.35 22.25 16.49
N ALA A 654 -1.77 21.42 15.64
CA ALA A 654 -1.81 21.51 14.18
C ALA A 654 -2.64 20.34 13.63
N GLY A 655 -3.89 20.59 13.26
CA GLY A 655 -4.81 19.59 12.69
C GLY A 655 -5.20 18.42 13.60
N HIS A 656 -4.58 18.27 14.78
CA HIS A 656 -4.73 17.11 15.66
C HIS A 656 -5.99 17.17 16.53
N LEU A 657 -6.42 16.04 17.10
CA LEU A 657 -7.58 15.95 17.99
C LEU A 657 -7.35 16.67 19.33
N LYS A 658 -8.45 17.07 19.99
CA LYS A 658 -8.40 17.74 21.30
C LYS A 658 -8.04 16.73 22.40
N PRO A 659 -7.12 17.06 23.32
CA PRO A 659 -6.80 16.18 24.44
C PRO A 659 -7.94 16.19 25.46
N VAL A 660 -8.07 15.12 26.23
CA VAL A 660 -9.02 15.07 27.36
C VAL A 660 -8.28 15.46 28.64
N ILE A 661 -8.84 16.40 29.38
CA ILE A 661 -8.44 16.70 30.75
C ILE A 661 -9.47 16.07 31.68
N VAL A 662 -9.00 15.31 32.65
CA VAL A 662 -9.80 14.73 33.73
C VAL A 662 -9.28 15.28 35.05
N ASP A 663 -10.11 16.05 35.72
CA ASP A 663 -9.78 16.60 37.04
C ASP A 663 -9.80 15.52 38.14
N PRO A 664 -9.18 15.79 39.29
CA PRO A 664 -9.13 14.84 40.40
C PRO A 664 -10.50 14.47 40.97
N ASP A 665 -11.52 15.31 40.77
CA ASP A 665 -12.90 15.06 41.18
C ASP A 665 -13.69 14.22 40.16
N GLY A 666 -13.05 13.81 39.06
CA GLY A 666 -13.63 13.03 37.99
C GLY A 666 -14.36 13.85 36.93
N THR A 667 -14.37 15.19 37.01
CA THR A 667 -14.88 15.99 35.89
C THR A 667 -13.96 15.88 34.69
N SER A 668 -14.53 15.64 33.51
CA SER A 668 -13.76 15.44 32.28
C SER A 668 -14.26 16.31 31.14
N GLU A 669 -13.34 17.01 30.49
CA GLU A 669 -13.62 17.88 29.35
C GLU A 669 -12.55 17.73 28.25
N PHE A 670 -12.93 18.06 27.02
CA PHE A 670 -11.95 18.23 25.96
C PHE A 670 -11.35 19.62 26.07
N ALA A 671 -10.03 19.71 26.14
CA ALA A 671 -9.37 21.01 26.18
C ALA A 671 -9.64 21.76 24.86
N ASP A 672 -10.19 22.96 24.95
CA ASP A 672 -10.53 23.81 23.80
C ASP A 672 -9.30 24.49 23.19
N VAL A 673 -8.26 23.69 22.90
CA VAL A 673 -7.04 24.15 22.23
C VAL A 673 -7.42 24.68 20.84
N PRO A 674 -7.08 25.93 20.49
CA PRO A 674 -7.35 26.48 19.16
C PRO A 674 -6.82 25.56 18.06
N GLY A 675 -7.61 25.35 17.02
CA GLY A 675 -7.21 24.49 15.90
C GLY A 675 -6.41 25.26 14.86
N GLY A 676 -5.20 24.79 14.52
CA GLY A 676 -4.48 25.19 13.30
C GLY A 676 -4.65 24.17 12.16
N PRO A 677 -4.28 24.52 10.91
CA PRO A 677 -4.20 23.55 9.82
C PRO A 677 -3.18 22.43 10.15
N PRO A 678 -3.31 21.24 9.53
CA PRO A 678 -2.24 20.25 9.54
C PRO A 678 -0.91 20.85 9.04
N LEU A 679 0.20 20.36 9.58
CA LEU A 679 1.56 20.74 9.20
C LEU A 679 1.78 20.48 7.70
N GLY A 680 2.46 21.40 7.03
CA GLY A 680 2.80 21.33 5.60
C GLY A 680 1.78 22.00 4.67
N LEU A 681 0.54 22.22 5.13
CA LEU A 681 -0.49 22.89 4.33
C LEU A 681 -0.36 24.43 4.30
N GLY A 682 0.45 24.98 5.21
CA GLY A 682 0.64 26.42 5.38
C GLY A 682 -0.59 27.13 5.93
N GLY A 683 -0.42 28.31 6.54
CA GLY A 683 -1.56 29.06 7.07
C GLY A 683 -1.22 30.17 8.06
N LEU A 684 -2.23 30.51 8.88
CA LEU A 684 -2.14 31.42 10.03
C LEU A 684 -1.20 30.84 11.10
N PRO A 685 -0.59 31.68 11.96
CA PRO A 685 0.18 31.21 13.10
C PRO A 685 -0.67 30.31 14.01
N PHE A 686 -0.05 29.30 14.61
CA PHE A 686 -0.69 28.47 15.62
C PHE A 686 -0.97 29.29 16.88
N GLU A 687 -2.05 28.99 17.57
CA GLU A 687 -2.44 29.65 18.82
C GLU A 687 -2.33 28.67 19.99
N THR A 688 -2.01 29.21 21.17
CA THR A 688 -1.85 28.43 22.40
C THR A 688 -3.07 28.53 23.30
N LEU A 689 -3.34 27.45 24.05
CA LEU A 689 -4.22 27.44 25.21
C LEU A 689 -3.36 27.33 26.47
N GLU A 690 -3.62 28.17 27.47
CA GLU A 690 -3.09 27.99 28.82
C GLU A 690 -4.19 27.49 29.75
N ALA A 691 -3.94 26.35 30.41
CA ALA A 691 -4.83 25.75 31.40
C ALA A 691 -4.10 25.57 32.73
N LEU A 692 -4.78 25.80 33.85
CA LEU A 692 -4.26 25.47 35.18
C LEU A 692 -4.74 24.09 35.57
N LEU A 693 -3.82 23.15 35.73
CA LEU A 693 -4.11 21.79 36.13
C LEU A 693 -3.81 21.62 37.63
N PRO A 694 -4.81 21.20 38.43
CA PRO A 694 -4.59 20.69 39.77
C PRO A 694 -3.56 19.55 39.80
N GLU A 695 -3.05 19.24 40.99
CA GLU A 695 -2.30 18.01 41.19
C GLU A 695 -3.24 16.80 41.01
N ASN A 696 -2.74 15.71 40.44
CA ASN A 696 -3.49 14.49 40.09
C ASN A 696 -4.52 14.64 38.95
N SER A 697 -4.55 15.74 38.22
CA SER A 697 -5.30 15.80 36.95
C SER A 697 -4.70 14.82 35.93
N ARG A 698 -5.53 14.16 35.13
CA ARG A 698 -5.08 13.34 34.00
C ARG A 698 -5.22 14.08 32.68
N LEU A 699 -4.18 14.00 31.88
CA LEU A 699 -4.13 14.50 30.53
C LEU A 699 -4.01 13.30 29.58
N VAL A 700 -5.02 13.12 28.72
CA VAL A 700 -5.12 12.00 27.77
C VAL A 700 -4.95 12.52 26.35
N LEU A 701 -3.85 12.12 25.72
CA LEU A 701 -3.47 12.41 24.33
C LEU A 701 -3.62 11.13 23.52
N TYR A 702 -4.17 11.23 22.31
CA TYR A 702 -4.50 10.08 21.50
C TYR A 702 -4.57 10.43 20.01
N THR A 703 -4.31 9.46 19.15
CA THR A 703 -4.50 9.58 17.70
C THR A 703 -5.91 9.17 17.28
N ASN A 704 -6.29 9.51 16.04
CA ASN A 704 -7.61 9.23 15.48
C ASN A 704 -7.93 7.73 15.43
N GLY A 705 -6.92 6.86 15.21
CA GLY A 705 -7.12 5.41 15.19
C GLY A 705 -7.72 4.81 16.47
N LEU A 706 -7.66 5.54 17.60
CA LEU A 706 -8.32 5.13 18.85
C LEU A 706 -9.85 5.31 18.80
N VAL A 707 -10.32 6.37 18.14
CA VAL A 707 -11.72 6.83 18.22
C VAL A 707 -12.50 6.61 16.92
N GLU A 708 -11.81 6.52 15.77
CA GLU A 708 -12.41 6.24 14.47
C GLU A 708 -12.54 4.74 14.21
N ASP A 709 -13.76 4.28 13.92
CA ASP A 709 -14.04 2.92 13.44
C ASP A 709 -15.08 2.95 12.31
N ARG A 710 -15.03 2.00 11.38
CA ARG A 710 -15.98 1.90 10.24
C ARG A 710 -17.45 1.76 10.68
N HIS A 711 -17.68 1.35 11.93
CA HIS A 711 -19.00 1.11 12.51
C HIS A 711 -19.37 2.12 13.60
N ARG A 712 -18.49 3.07 13.92
CA ARG A 712 -18.67 4.05 14.98
C ARG A 712 -18.35 5.44 14.47
N ASP A 713 -19.25 6.38 14.69
CA ASP A 713 -18.95 7.79 14.40
C ASP A 713 -17.84 8.29 15.34
N ILE A 714 -17.02 9.22 14.86
CA ILE A 714 -15.93 9.82 15.64
C ILE A 714 -16.46 10.46 16.93
N ASP A 715 -17.62 11.12 16.87
CA ASP A 715 -18.24 11.76 18.03
C ASP A 715 -18.63 10.74 19.11
N GLU A 716 -19.08 9.55 18.72
CA GLU A 716 -19.39 8.47 19.65
C GLU A 716 -18.12 7.88 20.26
N GLY A 717 -17.07 7.70 19.46
CA GLY A 717 -15.74 7.29 19.93
C GLY A 717 -15.16 8.27 20.95
N LEU A 718 -15.22 9.56 20.67
CA LEU A 718 -14.79 10.66 21.55
C LEU A 718 -15.59 10.67 22.86
N ALA A 719 -16.92 10.56 22.79
CA ALA A 719 -17.76 10.50 23.98
C ALA A 719 -17.44 9.28 24.85
N LEU A 720 -17.16 8.13 24.23
CA LEU A 720 -16.78 6.90 24.94
C LEU A 720 -15.40 7.01 25.60
N LEU A 721 -14.41 7.58 24.90
CA LEU A 721 -13.08 7.86 25.45
C LEU A 721 -13.20 8.74 26.71
N ARG A 722 -13.90 9.87 26.59
CA ARG A 722 -14.09 10.82 27.69
C ARG A 722 -14.74 10.15 28.91
N ARG A 723 -15.83 9.41 28.70
CA ARG A 723 -16.52 8.67 29.78
C ARG A 723 -15.59 7.64 30.43
N THR A 724 -14.89 6.85 29.63
CA THR A 724 -14.01 5.78 30.14
C THR A 724 -12.86 6.37 30.96
N ALA A 725 -12.27 7.49 30.52
CA ALA A 725 -11.23 8.19 31.27
C ALA A 725 -11.76 8.75 32.59
N ALA A 726 -12.97 9.34 32.58
CA ALA A 726 -13.62 9.88 33.78
C ALA A 726 -13.98 8.79 34.81
N GLU A 727 -14.55 7.66 34.36
CA GLU A 727 -14.90 6.52 35.23
C GLU A 727 -13.69 5.88 35.92
N ASN A 728 -12.50 6.07 35.35
CA ASN A 728 -11.24 5.55 35.88
C ASN A 728 -10.34 6.68 36.43
N ALA A 729 -10.93 7.83 36.80
CA ALA A 729 -10.21 8.98 37.35
C ALA A 729 -9.56 8.75 38.71
N ASP A 730 -9.73 7.60 39.38
CA ASP A 730 -8.98 7.28 40.61
C ASP A 730 -7.79 6.34 40.36
N ARG A 731 -7.68 5.82 39.14
CA ARG A 731 -6.72 4.76 38.76
C ARG A 731 -5.37 5.32 38.32
N THR A 732 -4.39 4.43 38.19
CA THR A 732 -3.08 4.80 37.64
C THR A 732 -3.17 5.05 36.13
N PRO A 733 -2.22 5.80 35.54
CA PRO A 733 -2.16 5.99 34.10
C PRO A 733 -2.18 4.68 33.29
N GLU A 734 -1.53 3.61 33.77
CA GLU A 734 -1.51 2.29 33.12
C GLU A 734 -2.89 1.65 33.08
N GLU A 735 -3.60 1.69 34.21
CA GLU A 735 -4.94 1.12 34.34
C GLU A 735 -5.95 1.88 33.47
N ILE A 736 -5.80 3.20 33.33
CA ILE A 736 -6.60 4.02 32.41
C ILE A 736 -6.31 3.63 30.96
N CYS A 737 -5.02 3.51 30.58
CA CYS A 737 -4.63 3.03 29.25
C CYS A 737 -5.29 1.68 28.92
N GLU A 738 -5.22 0.71 29.84
CA GLU A 738 -5.83 -0.61 29.65
C GLU A 738 -7.35 -0.54 29.52
N ALA A 739 -8.02 0.23 30.38
CA ALA A 739 -9.46 0.41 30.34
C ALA A 739 -9.93 1.05 29.02
N VAL A 740 -9.22 2.07 28.55
CA VAL A 740 -9.48 2.76 27.28
C VAL A 740 -9.30 1.80 26.11
N LEU A 741 -8.16 1.09 26.04
CA LEU A 741 -7.92 0.13 24.95
C LEU A 741 -8.95 -0.98 24.90
N ARG A 742 -9.28 -1.59 26.04
CA ARG A 742 -10.27 -2.67 26.13
C ARG A 742 -11.67 -2.23 25.68
N THR A 743 -12.00 -0.95 25.87
CA THR A 743 -13.33 -0.41 25.59
C THR A 743 -13.44 0.11 24.16
N LEU A 744 -12.39 0.74 23.64
CA LEU A 744 -12.44 1.42 22.34
C LEU A 744 -11.89 0.58 21.18
N VAL A 745 -10.88 -0.27 21.41
CA VAL A 745 -10.16 -0.94 20.33
C VAL A 745 -10.81 -2.29 19.97
N PRO A 746 -11.21 -2.50 18.70
CA PRO A 746 -11.74 -3.79 18.24
C PRO A 746 -10.64 -4.86 18.13
N GLU A 747 -11.01 -6.13 17.97
CA GLU A 747 -10.05 -7.25 17.81
C GLU A 747 -9.02 -7.05 16.69
N ARG A 748 -9.32 -6.21 15.69
CA ARG A 748 -8.42 -5.85 14.59
C ARG A 748 -8.45 -4.35 14.33
N ALA A 749 -7.47 -3.64 14.87
CA ALA A 749 -7.24 -2.22 14.59
C ALA A 749 -6.88 -2.03 13.10
N ARG A 750 -7.49 -1.03 12.45
CA ARG A 750 -7.26 -0.72 11.03
C ARG A 750 -6.25 0.37 10.80
N ASP A 751 -6.10 1.25 11.77
CA ASP A 751 -5.14 2.33 11.80
C ASP A 751 -4.23 2.15 13.02
N ASP A 752 -3.10 2.85 13.01
CA ASP A 752 -2.22 2.87 14.18
C ASP A 752 -2.90 3.62 15.33
N ILE A 753 -2.51 3.26 16.54
CA ILE A 753 -3.07 3.84 17.75
C ILE A 753 -1.92 4.23 18.66
N ALA A 754 -1.76 5.52 18.90
CA ALA A 754 -0.96 6.05 19.99
C ALA A 754 -1.90 6.61 21.07
N LEU A 755 -1.68 6.18 22.31
CA LEU A 755 -2.37 6.66 23.50
C LEU A 755 -1.33 7.01 24.56
N LEU A 756 -1.42 8.21 25.11
CA LEU A 756 -0.57 8.73 26.16
C LEU A 756 -1.45 9.30 27.28
N VAL A 757 -1.27 8.80 28.50
CA VAL A 757 -1.98 9.25 29.70
C VAL A 757 -0.95 9.74 30.71
N GLY A 758 -1.01 11.03 31.07
CA GLY A 758 -0.16 11.63 32.09
C GLY A 758 -0.98 12.11 33.28
N ARG A 759 -0.61 11.72 34.50
CA ARG A 759 -1.15 12.24 35.76
C ARG A 759 -0.21 13.33 36.29
N THR A 760 -0.72 14.53 36.47
CA THR A 760 0.06 15.69 36.93
C THR A 760 0.56 15.51 38.35
N ARG A 761 1.82 15.91 38.60
CA ARG A 761 2.42 16.03 39.92
C ARG A 761 2.82 17.49 40.13
N ARG A 762 2.74 17.98 41.36
CA ARG A 762 3.29 19.29 41.72
C ARG A 762 4.59 19.13 42.47
N LEU A 763 5.53 20.04 42.23
CA LEU A 763 6.71 20.16 43.08
C LEU A 763 6.26 20.68 44.46
N ASP A 764 6.80 20.10 45.52
CA ASP A 764 6.47 20.52 46.88
C ASP A 764 6.88 21.99 47.06
N ALA A 765 6.03 22.80 47.70
CA ALA A 765 6.36 24.18 48.04
C ALA A 765 7.59 24.27 48.95
N ALA A 766 7.91 23.22 49.71
CA ALA A 766 9.15 23.12 50.49
C ALA A 766 10.40 23.08 49.61
N ASP A 767 10.28 22.60 48.38
CA ASP A 767 11.35 22.40 47.39
C ASP A 767 11.47 23.55 46.38
N VAL A 768 10.68 24.62 46.55
CA VAL A 768 10.70 25.78 45.67
C VAL A 768 10.85 27.08 46.49
N VAL A 769 11.73 27.96 46.03
CA VAL A 769 11.84 29.33 46.51
C VAL A 769 11.57 30.28 45.37
N GLN A 770 10.71 31.29 45.61
CA GLN A 770 10.45 32.38 44.68
C GLN A 770 10.64 33.72 45.38
N LEU A 771 11.44 34.59 44.79
CA LEU A 771 11.80 35.90 45.31
C LEU A 771 11.52 36.96 44.24
N GLN A 772 10.90 38.07 44.65
CA GLN A 772 10.83 39.28 43.85
C GLN A 772 11.97 40.21 44.27
N VAL A 773 12.82 40.59 43.32
CA VAL A 773 14.08 41.29 43.57
C VAL A 773 13.95 42.73 43.07
N PRO A 774 14.10 43.74 43.94
CA PRO A 774 14.19 45.13 43.51
C PRO A 774 15.40 45.35 42.60
N SER A 775 15.30 46.30 41.65
CA SER A 775 16.39 46.68 40.75
C SER A 775 17.51 47.51 41.44
N ASP A 776 17.81 47.22 42.71
CA ASP A 776 18.90 47.81 43.48
C ASP A 776 20.04 46.79 43.61
N PRO A 777 21.29 47.11 43.19
CA PRO A 777 22.46 46.25 43.38
C PRO A 777 22.68 45.70 44.79
N SER A 778 22.21 46.39 45.84
CA SER A 778 22.28 45.89 47.22
C SER A 778 21.49 44.57 47.42
N SER A 779 20.45 44.36 46.61
CA SER A 779 19.54 43.20 46.66
C SER A 779 20.23 41.89 46.33
N VAL A 780 21.34 41.90 45.57
CA VAL A 780 22.09 40.68 45.22
C VAL A 780 22.59 39.97 46.48
N SER A 781 23.03 40.73 47.49
CA SER A 781 23.49 40.16 48.77
C SER A 781 22.37 39.52 49.58
N LEU A 782 21.16 40.07 49.51
CA LEU A 782 19.97 39.54 50.18
C LEU A 782 19.51 38.24 49.51
N VAL A 783 19.46 38.21 48.18
CA VAL A 783 19.12 37.01 47.42
C VAL A 783 20.12 35.90 47.71
N ARG A 784 21.42 36.20 47.74
CA ARG A 784 22.46 35.22 48.08
C ARG A 784 22.23 34.63 49.48
N ALA A 785 22.05 35.47 50.50
CA ALA A 785 21.84 35.01 51.87
C ALA A 785 20.61 34.10 52.01
N GLU A 786 19.54 34.43 51.27
CA GLU A 786 18.31 33.62 51.25
C GLU A 786 18.50 32.28 50.54
N VAL A 787 19.24 32.25 49.43
CA VAL A 787 19.63 31.01 48.74
C VAL A 787 20.49 30.13 49.64
N SER A 788 21.51 30.66 50.30
CA SER A 788 22.37 29.87 51.21
C SER A 788 21.56 29.29 52.38
N ARG A 789 20.65 30.09 52.94
CA ARG A 789 19.74 29.63 54.00
C ARG A 789 18.90 28.46 53.51
N LYS A 790 18.34 28.55 52.30
CA LYS A 790 17.52 27.49 51.74
C LYS A 790 18.32 26.22 51.41
N LEU A 791 19.52 26.37 50.86
CA LEU A 791 20.39 25.22 50.59
C LEU A 791 20.78 24.49 51.89
N ALA A 792 21.01 25.22 52.98
CA ALA A 792 21.20 24.61 54.29
C ALA A 792 19.95 23.88 54.81
N GLU A 793 18.74 24.40 54.57
CA GLU A 793 17.48 23.70 54.88
C GLU A 793 17.28 22.42 54.06
N TRP A 794 17.78 22.41 52.82
CA TRP A 794 17.72 21.25 51.92
C TRP A 794 18.86 20.25 52.09
N ASP A 795 19.78 20.50 53.04
CA ASP A 795 20.99 19.72 53.28
C ASP A 795 21.96 19.69 52.07
N LEU A 796 22.01 20.79 51.31
CA LEU A 796 22.81 21.00 50.10
C LEU A 796 23.95 22.02 50.34
N VAL A 797 24.65 21.85 51.45
CA VAL A 797 25.70 22.80 51.89
C VAL A 797 26.90 22.77 50.93
N GLU A 798 27.20 21.61 50.31
CA GLU A 798 28.32 21.47 49.37
C GLU A 798 28.09 22.24 48.06
N GLU A 799 26.83 22.34 47.62
CA GLU A 799 26.42 23.04 46.41
C GLU A 799 26.38 24.56 46.58
N THR A 800 26.41 25.07 47.82
CA THR A 800 26.16 26.47 48.17
C THR A 800 27.06 27.44 47.42
N PHE A 801 28.38 27.21 47.40
CA PHE A 801 29.32 28.13 46.74
C PHE A 801 29.00 28.31 45.24
N THR A 802 28.74 27.20 44.54
CA THR A 802 28.45 27.19 43.11
C THR A 802 27.13 27.88 42.81
N THR A 803 26.08 27.57 43.58
CA THR A 803 24.75 28.18 43.40
C THR A 803 24.77 29.67 43.72
N GLU A 804 25.46 30.09 44.79
CA GLU A 804 25.60 31.50 45.12
C GLU A 804 26.26 32.30 44.00
N LEU A 805 27.29 31.75 43.36
CA LEU A 805 27.97 32.37 42.22
C LEU A 805 27.03 32.50 41.03
N ILE A 806 26.33 31.42 40.66
CA ILE A 806 25.37 31.41 39.54
C ILE A 806 24.27 32.45 39.77
N VAL A 807 23.62 32.42 40.93
CA VAL A 807 22.54 33.36 41.28
C VAL A 807 23.07 34.80 41.30
N SER A 808 24.25 35.04 41.87
CA SER A 808 24.85 36.38 41.91
C SER A 808 25.07 36.96 40.51
N GLU A 809 25.62 36.17 39.58
CA GLU A 809 25.86 36.60 38.21
C GLU A 809 24.56 36.82 37.43
N LEU A 810 23.59 35.91 37.55
CA LEU A 810 22.30 36.03 36.86
C LEU A 810 21.49 37.22 37.35
N VAL A 811 21.37 37.42 38.66
CA VAL A 811 20.65 38.55 39.26
C VAL A 811 21.36 39.88 38.96
N THR A 812 22.69 39.92 39.03
CA THR A 812 23.45 41.13 38.69
C THR A 812 23.24 41.51 37.23
N ASN A 813 23.21 40.53 36.32
CA ASN A 813 22.92 40.79 34.91
C ASN A 813 21.49 41.32 34.71
N ALA A 814 20.50 40.73 35.38
CA ALA A 814 19.12 41.22 35.33
C ALA A 814 19.02 42.68 35.83
N ILE A 815 19.64 43.02 36.97
CA ILE A 815 19.64 44.39 37.51
C ILE A 815 20.32 45.39 36.56
N ARG A 816 21.42 45.01 35.92
CA ARG A 816 22.20 45.91 35.06
C ARG A 816 21.59 46.15 33.69
N TYR A 817 20.95 45.14 33.11
CA TYR A 817 20.60 45.13 31.69
C TYR A 817 19.11 44.97 31.40
N ALA A 818 18.28 44.68 32.39
CA ALA A 818 16.85 44.52 32.21
C ALA A 818 16.04 45.65 32.87
N THR A 819 14.78 45.74 32.47
CA THR A 819 13.76 46.62 33.06
C THR A 819 12.60 45.75 33.54
N GLY A 820 11.80 46.25 34.50
CA GLY A 820 10.66 45.52 35.05
C GLY A 820 10.98 44.71 36.33
N PRO A 821 9.99 43.97 36.87
CA PRO A 821 10.19 43.15 38.05
C PRO A 821 11.17 42.01 37.76
N ILE A 822 12.16 41.83 38.63
CA ILE A 822 13.12 40.73 38.56
C ILE A 822 12.62 39.62 39.47
N GLY A 823 12.41 38.44 38.92
CA GLY A 823 12.04 37.25 39.69
C GLY A 823 13.22 36.30 39.79
N VAL A 824 13.43 35.70 40.96
CA VAL A 824 14.37 34.60 41.15
C VAL A 824 13.60 33.39 41.64
N ARG A 825 13.78 32.26 40.98
CA ARG A 825 13.17 30.99 41.34
C ARG A 825 14.25 29.92 41.49
N LEU A 826 14.34 29.32 42.67
CA LEU A 826 15.25 28.20 42.96
C LEU A 826 14.40 26.96 43.23
N MET A 827 14.71 25.84 42.58
CA MET A 827 13.92 24.61 42.66
C MET A 827 14.86 23.43 42.93
N ARG A 828 14.47 22.57 43.88
CA ARG A 828 15.10 21.28 44.15
C ARG A 828 14.26 20.18 43.53
N ASP A 829 14.82 19.49 42.55
CA ASP A 829 14.24 18.28 41.97
C ASP A 829 15.34 17.21 41.91
N ARG A 830 15.56 16.55 40.76
CA ARG A 830 16.70 15.67 40.51
C ARG A 830 18.01 16.45 40.41
N SER A 831 17.90 17.74 40.09
CA SER A 831 18.96 18.72 40.01
C SER A 831 18.51 19.99 40.75
N LEU A 832 19.47 20.86 41.04
CA LEU A 832 19.19 22.20 41.55
C LEU A 832 19.06 23.17 40.38
N ILE A 833 17.89 23.79 40.24
CA ILE A 833 17.59 24.66 39.11
C ILE A 833 17.39 26.09 39.60
N CYS A 834 18.16 27.01 39.03
CA CYS A 834 18.05 28.45 39.26
C CYS A 834 17.50 29.13 38.01
N GLU A 835 16.40 29.86 38.16
CA GLU A 835 15.80 30.69 37.12
C GLU A 835 15.78 32.15 37.56
N VAL A 836 16.17 33.06 36.67
CA VAL A 836 16.05 34.51 36.85
C VAL A 836 15.22 35.07 35.70
N SER A 837 14.06 35.64 36.02
CA SER A 837 13.13 36.22 35.06
C SER A 837 13.21 37.74 35.05
N ASP A 838 13.13 38.35 33.87
CA ASP A 838 13.09 39.80 33.67
C ASP A 838 12.23 40.17 32.44
N HIS A 839 11.88 41.45 32.25
CA HIS A 839 11.05 41.88 31.10
C HIS A 839 11.89 42.32 29.87
N SER A 840 13.17 41.98 29.80
CA SER A 840 13.99 42.22 28.61
C SER A 840 13.75 41.13 27.55
N SER A 841 13.59 41.54 26.30
CA SER A 841 13.53 40.64 25.15
C SER A 841 14.91 40.38 24.52
N THR A 842 16.00 40.96 25.06
CA THR A 842 17.34 40.84 24.45
C THR A 842 18.07 39.59 24.93
N SER A 843 18.57 38.76 24.01
CA SER A 843 19.37 37.59 24.36
C SER A 843 20.71 37.97 25.00
N PRO A 844 21.09 37.39 26.13
CA PRO A 844 22.40 37.60 26.71
C PRO A 844 23.46 36.80 25.91
N HIS A 845 24.48 37.48 25.37
CA HIS A 845 25.56 36.81 24.62
C HIS A 845 26.74 36.49 25.53
N LEU A 846 27.25 35.26 25.42
CA LEU A 846 28.46 34.83 26.11
C LEU A 846 29.67 35.55 25.48
N ARG A 847 30.40 36.33 26.30
CA ARG A 847 31.57 37.11 25.85
C ARG A 847 32.84 36.47 26.40
N GLN A 848 33.86 36.31 25.55
CA GLN A 848 35.23 36.08 26.01
C GLN A 848 35.86 37.43 26.36
N ALA A 849 35.67 37.86 27.61
CA ALA A 849 36.27 39.09 28.12
C ALA A 849 37.81 38.94 28.18
N ALA A 850 38.54 39.95 27.72
CA ALA A 850 40.01 39.97 27.80
C ALA A 850 40.46 39.99 29.27
N THR A 851 41.73 39.65 29.54
CA THR A 851 42.27 39.65 30.91
C THR A 851 42.14 41.02 31.61
N THR A 852 42.09 42.11 30.83
CA THR A 852 41.97 43.50 31.28
C THR A 852 40.54 44.04 31.38
N ASP A 853 39.52 43.28 30.95
CA ASP A 853 38.13 43.75 30.99
C ASP A 853 37.55 43.61 32.40
N GLU A 854 36.94 44.68 32.90
CA GLU A 854 36.29 44.74 34.23
C GLU A 854 34.88 44.09 34.26
N GLY A 855 34.39 43.57 33.14
CA GLY A 855 33.05 42.97 33.04
C GLY A 855 32.92 41.97 31.87
N GLY A 856 31.76 41.34 31.77
CA GLY A 856 31.45 40.41 30.66
C GLY A 856 31.79 38.93 30.88
N ARG A 857 32.23 38.55 32.11
CA ARG A 857 32.55 37.16 32.47
C ARG A 857 31.39 36.39 33.12
N GLY A 858 30.30 37.05 33.51
CA GLY A 858 29.26 36.43 34.34
C GLY A 858 28.62 35.19 33.72
N LEU A 859 28.17 35.26 32.47
CA LEU A 859 27.61 34.10 31.77
C LEU A 859 28.65 33.03 31.45
N PHE A 860 29.92 33.41 31.28
CA PHE A 860 31.00 32.45 31.12
C PHE A 860 31.20 31.64 32.42
N LEU A 861 31.10 32.29 33.58
CA LEU A 861 31.14 31.60 34.88
C LEU A 861 29.94 30.67 35.04
N VAL A 862 28.72 31.14 34.76
CA VAL A 862 27.52 30.29 34.79
C VAL A 862 27.70 29.06 33.88
N ALA A 863 28.21 29.24 32.67
CA ALA A 863 28.46 28.14 31.73
C ALA A 863 29.58 27.17 32.15
N GLN A 864 30.49 27.57 33.04
CA GLN A 864 31.54 26.68 33.58
C GLN A 864 31.06 25.89 34.79
N PHE A 865 30.10 26.43 35.55
CA PHE A 865 29.67 25.89 36.84
C PHE A 865 28.31 25.19 36.81
N ALA A 866 27.47 25.48 35.81
CA ALA A 866 26.22 24.78 35.57
C ALA A 866 26.42 23.64 34.54
N ASP A 867 25.72 22.52 34.72
CA ASP A 867 25.72 21.43 33.75
C ASP A 867 25.00 21.83 32.47
N ARG A 868 23.89 22.57 32.64
CA ARG A 868 23.08 23.11 31.55
C ARG A 868 22.64 24.51 31.92
N TRP A 869 22.56 25.37 30.91
CA TRP A 869 22.00 26.71 31.09
C TRP A 869 21.41 27.17 29.76
N GLY A 870 20.49 28.12 29.81
CA GLY A 870 19.81 28.61 28.62
C GLY A 870 18.96 29.85 28.88
N THR A 871 18.25 30.28 27.85
CA THR A 871 17.30 31.39 27.92
C THR A 871 15.97 30.94 27.33
N ARG A 872 14.90 31.10 28.11
CA ARG A 872 13.51 30.90 27.70
C ARG A 872 12.87 32.25 27.43
N TYR A 873 12.21 32.40 26.28
CA TYR A 873 11.45 33.60 25.97
C TYR A 873 9.99 33.47 26.45
N MET A 874 9.42 34.58 26.90
CA MET A 874 8.01 34.71 27.26
C MET A 874 7.45 35.95 26.57
N ASP A 875 6.14 36.06 26.42
CA ASP A 875 5.48 37.18 25.71
C ASP A 875 5.91 38.57 26.19
N HIS A 876 6.26 38.68 27.48
CA HIS A 876 6.62 39.94 28.12
C HIS A 876 7.99 39.90 28.81
N GLY A 877 8.91 39.03 28.38
CA GLY A 877 10.23 38.95 28.97
C GLY A 877 11.03 37.71 28.61
N LYS A 878 11.98 37.38 29.47
CA LYS A 878 12.78 36.15 29.36
C LYS A 878 13.06 35.58 30.73
N VAL A 879 13.44 34.30 30.74
CA VAL A 879 13.98 33.60 31.90
C VAL A 879 15.34 33.05 31.53
N ILE A 880 16.38 33.44 32.25
CA ILE A 880 17.69 32.79 32.16
C ILE A 880 17.71 31.70 33.23
N TRP A 881 18.02 30.47 32.82
CA TRP A 881 18.01 29.33 33.71
C TRP A 881 19.37 28.63 33.71
N ALA A 882 19.72 28.03 34.85
CA ALA A 882 20.91 27.24 35.05
C ALA A 882 20.56 26.02 35.91
N GLU A 883 21.11 24.87 35.56
CA GLU A 883 20.89 23.59 36.18
C GLU A 883 22.22 23.03 36.69
N GLN A 884 22.22 22.59 37.94
CA GLN A 884 23.38 22.03 38.64
C GLN A 884 23.00 20.65 39.19
N SER A 885 23.80 19.63 38.88
CA SER A 885 23.65 18.30 39.47
C SER A 885 23.90 18.35 40.97
N LEU A 886 23.07 17.62 41.72
CA LEU A 886 23.29 17.42 43.14
C LEU A 886 24.39 16.38 43.31
N SER A 887 25.38 16.63 44.19
CA SER A 887 26.39 15.63 44.49
C SER A 887 25.69 14.42 45.10
N ALA A 888 25.66 13.29 44.39
CA ALA A 888 25.01 12.09 44.87
C ALA A 888 25.61 11.68 46.22
N ALA A 889 24.77 11.53 47.25
CA ALA A 889 25.16 10.82 48.45
C ALA A 889 25.76 9.46 48.02
N PRO A 890 26.91 9.04 48.57
CA PRO A 890 27.54 7.78 48.19
C PRO A 890 26.52 6.65 48.37
N PRO A 891 26.43 5.69 47.41
CA PRO A 891 25.45 4.62 47.51
C PRO A 891 25.65 3.89 48.85
N PRO A 892 24.56 3.53 49.56
CA PRO A 892 24.69 2.73 50.77
C PRO A 892 25.45 1.46 50.41
N SER A 893 26.57 1.24 51.09
CA SER A 893 27.40 0.06 50.91
C SER A 893 26.52 -1.19 50.95
N SER A 894 26.44 -1.88 49.82
CA SER A 894 25.69 -3.13 49.68
C SER A 894 26.09 -4.08 50.82
N PRO A 895 25.15 -4.68 51.56
CA PRO A 895 25.50 -5.73 52.50
C PRO A 895 26.10 -6.89 51.69
N SER A 896 27.32 -7.26 52.03
CA SER A 896 27.99 -8.46 51.53
C SER A 896 27.07 -9.66 51.73
N ALA A 897 26.59 -10.25 50.65
CA ALA A 897 25.85 -11.50 50.70
C ALA A 897 26.84 -12.68 50.90
N PRO A 898 26.48 -13.68 51.74
CA PRO A 898 27.28 -14.89 51.95
C PRO A 898 27.32 -15.83 50.75
#